data_AF-A0A960MRE1-F1
#
_entry.id   AF-A0A960MRE1-F1
#
_cell.length_a   1.000
_cell.length_b   1.000
_cell.length_c   1.000
_cell.angle_alpha   90.00
_cell.angle_beta   90.00
_cell.angle_gamma   90.00
#
_symmetry.space_group_name_H-M   'P 1'
#
loop_
_entity.id
_entity.type
_entity.pdbx_description
1 polymer ?
#
loop_
_entity_poly.entity_id
_entity_poly.type
_entity_poly.pdbx_seq_one_letter_code
_entity_poly.pdbx_strand_id
1 'polypeptide(L)'
;MPATEPQPAGTDSSPSTRKRGALGSTGGSGMSRLAGQRSTLWGRLRKSFSRRGQVARTEQTMLPVLIQVFAGFTKLDGRVAEAEIDSILGFLRYDYPETVYSELRELYASALQQPQNLDQIAKDLAGRLPLSEKILLGVQLYVLISRAGLPKENLITFYQFMTNLGVASEAINIVYQLNTSETVETTETAATESEQPLETIIIARRRPADVMLEPLSDEHALAAFRFRDLILIKNIGSQAVIARGRQVNEGEFCRIYESQHILIGEMVLDYQDLAFYFNAKKNVSGVQLYLAQDSDGTHFIEKTRTKQSYLDVKFGLNITAHVLRDLNAKIGSVALRRGANLEVSIRDKIVFDDRTEIAFSDLRRRARELGGRFNLLPTRSEYLVSNNPTKLREGDILLSPGARGDVLLRITCDYFDKCGELEVIESPLSIQVDGMPVKGATPLRDGVTITVAEGQYLRCYFSDGIIEEERNVINTLRVSDVSHSYDRRTTAMDNISLSVQRGEMVCVMGPSGCGKSTLLKTLAGQLRPEYGRVELNSVSLYDNLSDLTPYIAYIPHEDAFDPLLSVEENLDTAAAIRAPHLSPMERRRRADAKLVELGLSEFRHRLAGDDRTKSLSGGQRKRLNAGMDMIGIADIYLFDEPTSGLSSKDSEHVLDLIRGLTHNKITLVSIHQPSSRLFHMFDKALLLDNGGKLAFFGT
;
A
#
# COMPACT_ATOMS: atom_id res chain seq x y z
N MET A 1 13.66 -64.87 -25.87
CA MET A 1 13.71 -66.24 -25.32
C MET A 1 13.38 -66.17 -23.82
N PRO A 2 12.73 -67.18 -23.23
CA PRO A 2 11.31 -66.98 -22.90
C PRO A 2 10.87 -67.48 -21.51
N ALA A 3 9.57 -67.27 -21.23
CA ALA A 3 8.71 -68.04 -20.31
C ALA A 3 8.92 -67.79 -18.78
N THR A 4 7.97 -68.07 -17.88
CA THR A 4 6.62 -68.68 -18.03
C THR A 4 5.62 -68.17 -16.96
N GLU A 5 4.32 -68.29 -17.27
CA GLU A 5 3.14 -68.31 -16.36
C GLU A 5 3.13 -69.56 -15.42
N PRO A 6 2.22 -69.75 -14.41
CA PRO A 6 0.80 -69.33 -14.38
C PRO A 6 0.13 -68.93 -13.03
N GLN A 7 -1.21 -68.74 -13.12
CA GLN A 7 -2.25 -68.43 -12.11
C GLN A 7 -2.73 -69.71 -11.33
N PRO A 8 -3.92 -69.82 -10.65
CA PRO A 8 -5.04 -68.89 -10.32
C PRO A 8 -5.36 -68.83 -8.79
N ALA A 9 -6.46 -68.28 -8.24
CA ALA A 9 -7.71 -67.65 -8.73
C ALA A 9 -8.01 -66.36 -7.91
N GLY A 10 -9.22 -65.82 -7.63
CA GLY A 10 -10.66 -66.14 -7.82
C GLY A 10 -11.48 -65.36 -6.75
N THR A 11 -12.81 -65.13 -6.80
CA THR A 11 -13.91 -65.40 -7.75
C THR A 11 -15.03 -64.35 -7.61
N ASP A 12 -15.74 -64.03 -8.70
CA ASP A 12 -17.17 -63.64 -8.79
C ASP A 12 -17.74 -62.40 -8.03
N SER A 13 -18.83 -61.75 -8.49
CA SER A 13 -19.46 -61.63 -9.83
C SER A 13 -20.43 -60.42 -9.89
N SER A 14 -21.09 -60.18 -11.04
CA SER A 14 -22.00 -59.05 -11.33
C SER A 14 -23.42 -59.59 -11.74
N PRO A 15 -24.41 -58.85 -12.31
CA PRO A 15 -24.55 -57.41 -12.63
C PRO A 15 -25.96 -56.76 -12.40
N SER A 16 -26.03 -55.42 -12.53
CA SER A 16 -27.09 -54.55 -13.14
C SER A 16 -28.62 -54.88 -13.07
N THR A 17 -29.48 -53.89 -12.73
CA THR A 17 -30.36 -53.10 -13.68
C THR A 17 -31.52 -52.28 -13.05
N ARG A 18 -31.70 -51.03 -13.55
CA ARG A 18 -32.95 -50.26 -13.88
C ARG A 18 -34.30 -50.50 -13.14
N LYS A 19 -34.96 -49.41 -12.64
CA LYS A 19 -36.13 -48.65 -13.23
C LYS A 19 -37.15 -48.02 -12.23
N ARG A 20 -37.51 -46.74 -12.51
CA ARG A 20 -38.85 -46.06 -12.46
C ARG A 20 -39.74 -45.98 -11.19
N GLY A 21 -40.18 -44.74 -10.90
CA GLY A 21 -41.56 -44.36 -10.50
C GLY A 21 -41.86 -44.24 -8.99
N ALA A 22 -42.95 -43.61 -8.54
CA ALA A 22 -43.86 -42.61 -9.16
C ALA A 22 -44.78 -41.94 -8.10
N LEU A 23 -45.23 -40.71 -8.38
CA LEU A 23 -46.40 -39.93 -7.87
C LEU A 23 -47.04 -40.18 -6.47
N GLY A 24 -47.38 -39.05 -5.80
CA GLY A 24 -48.57 -38.92 -4.92
C GLY A 24 -48.34 -39.01 -3.39
N SER A 25 -49.23 -38.49 -2.53
CA SER A 25 -50.35 -37.55 -2.76
C SER A 25 -50.86 -36.88 -1.45
N THR A 26 -51.56 -35.76 -1.64
CA THR A 26 -52.37 -34.91 -0.74
C THR A 26 -53.04 -35.50 0.53
N GLY A 27 -53.09 -34.68 1.60
CA GLY A 27 -54.18 -34.63 2.61
C GLY A 27 -54.03 -35.52 3.86
N GLY A 28 -54.62 -35.19 5.02
CA GLY A 28 -55.38 -34.00 5.41
C GLY A 28 -55.86 -34.01 6.88
N SER A 29 -56.13 -32.82 7.43
CA SER A 29 -56.92 -32.48 8.66
C SER A 29 -57.26 -33.55 9.73
N GLY A 30 -56.92 -33.27 10.99
CA GLY A 30 -57.53 -33.93 12.16
C GLY A 30 -57.13 -33.31 13.51
N MET A 31 -58.06 -32.64 14.21
CA MET A 31 -57.85 -32.11 15.57
C MET A 31 -58.31 -33.10 16.65
N SER A 32 -57.60 -33.18 17.78
CA SER A 32 -58.19 -32.92 19.12
C SER A 32 -57.21 -33.15 20.29
N ARG A 33 -57.64 -32.67 21.47
CA ARG A 33 -57.14 -32.93 22.84
C ARG A 33 -55.85 -32.22 23.28
N LEU A 34 -56.03 -31.38 24.31
CA LEU A 34 -54.96 -30.77 25.08
C LEU A 34 -54.47 -31.73 26.17
N ALA A 35 -53.15 -31.78 26.38
CA ALA A 35 -52.50 -32.08 27.65
C ALA A 35 -51.24 -31.20 27.73
N GLY A 36 -50.93 -30.66 28.92
CA GLY A 36 -50.08 -29.47 29.02
C GLY A 36 -48.58 -29.69 28.86
N GLN A 37 -47.90 -28.67 28.34
CA GLN A 37 -46.51 -28.35 28.70
C GLN A 37 -46.25 -26.85 28.53
N ARG A 38 -45.60 -26.23 29.53
CA ARG A 38 -45.06 -24.86 29.42
C ARG A 38 -43.87 -24.89 28.46
N SER A 39 -44.02 -24.30 27.28
CA SER A 39 -42.89 -23.98 26.38
C SER A 39 -42.75 -22.47 26.27
N THR A 40 -41.52 -21.98 26.40
CA THR A 40 -41.20 -20.54 26.39
C THR A 40 -41.19 -19.97 24.96
N LEU A 41 -41.44 -18.67 24.81
CA LEU A 41 -41.49 -17.98 23.51
C LEU A 41 -40.24 -18.21 22.64
N TRP A 42 -39.08 -18.39 23.27
CA TRP A 42 -37.80 -18.79 22.69
C TRP A 42 -37.92 -19.93 21.65
N GLY A 43 -38.81 -20.90 21.87
CA GLY A 43 -38.99 -22.03 20.95
C GLY A 43 -39.64 -21.68 19.60
N ARG A 44 -40.32 -20.53 19.48
CA ARG A 44 -40.98 -20.10 18.23
C ARG A 44 -40.12 -19.14 17.40
N LEU A 45 -39.42 -18.20 18.04
CA LEU A 45 -38.50 -17.28 17.35
C LEU A 45 -37.42 -18.06 16.57
N ARG A 46 -36.83 -19.10 17.17
CA ARG A 46 -35.78 -19.93 16.55
C ARG A 46 -36.20 -20.66 15.26
N LYS A 47 -37.49 -20.73 14.91
CA LYS A 47 -37.96 -21.34 13.64
C LYS A 47 -38.21 -20.35 12.49
N SER A 48 -38.30 -19.05 12.77
CA SER A 48 -38.40 -18.04 11.70
C SER A 48 -37.07 -17.81 10.98
N PHE A 49 -35.95 -17.89 11.71
CA PHE A 49 -34.57 -17.80 11.21
C PHE A 49 -34.14 -18.92 10.24
N SER A 50 -34.99 -19.91 9.94
CA SER A 50 -34.60 -21.07 9.14
C SER A 50 -34.85 -20.94 7.62
N ARG A 51 -35.49 -19.88 7.13
CA ARG A 51 -35.86 -19.74 5.71
C ARG A 51 -35.86 -18.30 5.15
N ARG A 52 -34.67 -17.69 5.05
CA ARG A 52 -34.24 -16.75 3.97
C ARG A 52 -32.80 -16.30 4.24
N GLY A 53 -31.92 -16.43 3.24
CA GLY A 53 -30.52 -16.02 3.31
C GLY A 53 -29.63 -16.94 4.17
N GLN A 54 -28.56 -17.49 3.60
CA GLN A 54 -27.51 -18.16 4.39
C GLN A 54 -26.46 -17.14 4.80
N VAL A 55 -26.64 -16.51 5.96
CA VAL A 55 -25.54 -15.82 6.66
C VAL A 55 -24.60 -16.88 7.26
N ALA A 56 -23.33 -16.52 7.47
CA ALA A 56 -22.26 -17.44 7.88
C ALA A 56 -22.52 -18.13 9.24
N ARG A 57 -21.76 -19.21 9.49
CA ARG A 57 -21.89 -20.06 10.69
C ARG A 57 -21.68 -19.25 11.97
N THR A 58 -22.65 -19.30 12.88
CA THR A 58 -22.51 -18.79 14.25
C THR A 58 -21.64 -19.73 15.10
N GLU A 59 -20.33 -19.57 15.00
CA GLU A 59 -19.33 -19.99 15.99
C GLU A 59 -18.10 -19.07 15.81
N GLN A 60 -17.53 -18.58 16.91
CA GLN A 60 -16.35 -17.68 16.95
C GLN A 60 -16.51 -16.27 16.31
N THR A 61 -17.42 -15.44 16.82
CA THR A 61 -17.30 -13.96 16.72
C THR A 61 -16.97 -13.34 18.08
N MET A 62 -16.01 -12.40 18.12
CA MET A 62 -15.56 -11.73 19.35
C MET A 62 -16.47 -10.55 19.75
N LEU A 63 -17.19 -9.99 18.79
CA LEU A 63 -18.10 -8.85 18.94
C LEU A 63 -19.05 -8.92 20.15
N PRO A 64 -19.74 -10.05 20.47
CA PRO A 64 -20.62 -10.11 21.64
C PRO A 64 -19.88 -9.93 22.97
N VAL A 65 -18.63 -10.37 23.05
CA VAL A 65 -17.78 -10.23 24.25
C VAL A 65 -17.30 -8.80 24.39
N LEU A 66 -16.90 -8.15 23.30
CA LEU A 66 -16.53 -6.72 23.30
C LEU A 66 -17.72 -5.83 23.70
N ILE A 67 -18.92 -6.14 23.20
CA ILE A 67 -20.17 -5.49 23.62
C ILE A 67 -20.37 -5.61 25.14
N GLN A 68 -20.12 -6.77 25.74
CA GLN A 68 -20.19 -6.98 27.19
C GLN A 68 -19.16 -6.15 27.96
N VAL A 69 -17.93 -6.02 27.47
CA VAL A 69 -16.90 -5.15 28.10
C VAL A 69 -17.36 -3.69 28.07
N PHE A 70 -17.71 -3.15 26.90
CA PHE A 70 -18.14 -1.75 26.78
C PHE A 70 -19.41 -1.45 27.59
N ALA A 71 -20.40 -2.35 27.61
CA ALA A 71 -21.59 -2.21 28.45
C ALA A 71 -21.30 -2.37 29.95
N GLY A 72 -20.23 -3.08 30.32
CA GLY A 72 -19.76 -3.18 31.70
C GLY A 72 -19.15 -1.87 32.20
N PHE A 73 -18.26 -1.25 31.43
CA PHE A 73 -17.68 0.06 31.78
C PHE A 73 -18.73 1.18 31.83
N THR A 74 -19.62 1.26 30.83
CA THR A 74 -20.67 2.30 30.74
C THR A 74 -21.69 2.26 31.90
N LYS A 75 -21.71 1.17 32.70
CA LYS A 75 -22.54 1.11 33.93
C LYS A 75 -21.90 1.78 35.12
N LEU A 76 -20.58 1.88 35.17
CA LEU A 76 -19.84 2.47 36.30
C LEU A 76 -20.09 4.00 36.36
N ASP A 77 -20.32 4.61 35.19
CA ASP A 77 -20.63 6.03 35.03
C ASP A 77 -21.99 6.44 35.62
N GLY A 78 -22.86 5.48 35.96
CA GLY A 78 -24.17 5.70 36.59
C GLY A 78 -25.20 6.45 35.72
N ARG A 79 -24.80 6.87 34.52
CA ARG A 79 -25.59 7.55 33.49
C ARG A 79 -25.27 6.90 32.16
N VAL A 80 -26.27 6.83 31.28
CA VAL A 80 -26.10 6.31 29.92
C VAL A 80 -26.67 7.35 28.96
N ALA A 81 -25.80 8.16 28.34
CA ALA A 81 -26.22 9.09 27.32
C ALA A 81 -26.36 8.38 25.97
N GLU A 82 -27.39 8.74 25.19
CA GLU A 82 -27.60 8.15 23.86
C GLU A 82 -26.41 8.45 22.91
N ALA A 83 -25.77 9.61 23.07
CA ALA A 83 -24.55 9.97 22.35
C ALA A 83 -23.31 9.11 22.73
N GLU A 84 -23.28 8.52 23.93
CA GLU A 84 -22.23 7.57 24.33
C GLU A 84 -22.48 6.22 23.67
N ILE A 85 -23.72 5.71 23.74
CA ILE A 85 -24.15 4.50 23.02
C ILE A 85 -23.80 4.62 21.52
N ASP A 86 -24.22 5.70 20.86
CA ASP A 86 -23.99 5.87 19.42
C ASP A 86 -22.51 6.13 19.08
N SER A 87 -21.70 6.59 20.04
CA SER A 87 -20.24 6.60 19.90
C SER A 87 -19.66 5.19 20.00
N ILE A 88 -20.07 4.37 20.97
CA ILE A 88 -19.60 2.99 21.21
C ILE A 88 -19.99 2.07 20.05
N LEU A 89 -21.26 2.12 19.63
CA LEU A 89 -21.74 1.45 18.42
C LEU A 89 -21.00 1.96 17.17
N GLY A 90 -20.55 3.23 17.17
CA GLY A 90 -19.67 3.78 16.13
C GLY A 90 -18.26 3.18 16.13
N PHE A 91 -17.65 2.89 17.29
CA PHE A 91 -16.39 2.14 17.35
C PHE A 91 -16.60 0.73 16.78
N LEU A 92 -17.56 -0.01 17.33
CA LEU A 92 -17.86 -1.39 16.95
C LEU A 92 -18.27 -1.54 15.48
N ARG A 93 -19.03 -0.59 14.91
CA ARG A 93 -19.45 -0.65 13.50
C ARG A 93 -18.30 -0.46 12.51
N TYR A 94 -17.26 0.31 12.85
CA TYR A 94 -16.09 0.41 11.97
C TYR A 94 -15.20 -0.83 12.09
N ASP A 95 -15.03 -1.32 13.31
CA ASP A 95 -14.19 -2.49 13.58
C ASP A 95 -14.90 -3.81 13.17
N TYR A 96 -16.22 -3.79 12.91
CA TYR A 96 -17.07 -4.89 12.40
C TYR A 96 -18.15 -4.41 11.39
N PRO A 97 -17.78 -3.98 10.16
CA PRO A 97 -18.66 -3.29 9.21
C PRO A 97 -19.82 -4.14 8.67
N GLU A 98 -19.67 -5.46 8.64
CA GLU A 98 -20.70 -6.42 8.20
C GLU A 98 -21.93 -6.49 9.12
N THR A 99 -21.89 -5.85 10.30
CA THR A 99 -22.95 -5.99 11.31
C THR A 99 -24.03 -4.91 11.16
N VAL A 100 -25.30 -5.33 11.13
CA VAL A 100 -26.42 -4.38 11.02
C VAL A 100 -26.52 -3.51 12.27
N TYR A 101 -26.62 -2.20 12.10
CA TYR A 101 -26.58 -1.24 13.22
C TYR A 101 -27.71 -1.43 14.24
N SER A 102 -28.90 -1.86 13.81
CA SER A 102 -30.00 -2.22 14.72
C SER A 102 -29.66 -3.44 15.57
N GLU A 103 -29.01 -4.46 15.01
CA GLU A 103 -28.59 -5.66 15.73
C GLU A 103 -27.50 -5.34 16.75
N LEU A 104 -26.51 -4.51 16.38
CA LEU A 104 -25.52 -3.97 17.32
C LEU A 104 -26.19 -3.23 18.50
N ARG A 105 -27.19 -2.37 18.21
CA ARG A 105 -27.90 -1.59 19.23
C ARG A 105 -28.79 -2.45 20.13
N GLU A 106 -29.43 -3.49 19.60
CA GLU A 106 -30.19 -4.49 20.39
C GLU A 106 -29.27 -5.34 21.29
N LEU A 107 -28.15 -5.84 20.76
CA LEU A 107 -27.15 -6.58 21.54
C LEU A 107 -26.57 -5.73 22.67
N TYR A 108 -26.27 -4.45 22.39
CA TYR A 108 -25.76 -3.51 23.39
C TYR A 108 -26.80 -3.18 24.47
N ALA A 109 -28.05 -2.92 24.08
CA ALA A 109 -29.16 -2.72 25.04
C ALA A 109 -29.41 -3.96 25.92
N SER A 110 -29.28 -5.17 25.36
CA SER A 110 -29.35 -6.42 26.12
C SER A 110 -28.18 -6.57 27.10
N ALA A 111 -26.95 -6.22 26.71
CA ALA A 111 -25.79 -6.24 27.59
C ALA A 111 -25.90 -5.21 28.74
N LEU A 112 -26.49 -4.03 28.47
CA LEU A 112 -26.84 -3.05 29.49
C LEU A 112 -27.89 -3.55 30.51
N GLN A 113 -28.66 -4.59 30.21
CA GLN A 113 -29.59 -5.19 31.19
C GLN A 113 -28.95 -6.30 32.05
N GLN A 114 -27.77 -6.81 31.68
CA GLN A 114 -27.12 -7.95 32.36
C GLN A 114 -25.90 -7.50 33.20
N PRO A 115 -25.64 -8.10 34.38
CA PRO A 115 -24.42 -7.82 35.14
C PRO A 115 -23.20 -8.41 34.41
N GLN A 116 -22.14 -7.63 34.27
CA GLN A 116 -20.94 -8.01 33.51
C GLN A 116 -19.78 -8.32 34.47
N ASN A 117 -19.16 -9.50 34.34
CA ASN A 117 -17.99 -9.88 35.14
C ASN A 117 -16.71 -9.51 34.38
N LEU A 118 -16.29 -8.26 34.51
CA LEU A 118 -15.13 -7.71 33.80
C LEU A 118 -13.82 -8.48 34.11
N ASP A 119 -13.63 -8.97 35.34
CA ASP A 119 -12.45 -9.75 35.72
C ASP A 119 -12.37 -11.11 35.00
N GLN A 120 -13.50 -11.81 34.84
CA GLN A 120 -13.54 -13.07 34.10
C GLN A 120 -13.37 -12.81 32.60
N ILE A 121 -14.04 -11.80 32.06
CA ILE A 121 -13.95 -11.46 30.63
C ILE A 121 -12.51 -11.06 30.26
N ALA A 122 -11.83 -10.27 31.09
CA ALA A 122 -10.43 -9.91 30.89
C ALA A 122 -9.51 -11.15 30.79
N LYS A 123 -9.69 -12.13 31.69
CA LYS A 123 -8.91 -13.38 31.71
C LYS A 123 -9.20 -14.27 30.49
N ASP A 124 -10.47 -14.37 30.10
CA ASP A 124 -10.89 -15.12 28.90
C ASP A 124 -10.35 -14.48 27.60
N LEU A 125 -10.21 -13.16 27.56
CA LEU A 125 -9.61 -12.41 26.46
C LEU A 125 -8.07 -12.44 26.47
N ALA A 126 -7.44 -12.55 27.64
CA ALA A 126 -5.98 -12.46 27.81
C ALA A 126 -5.21 -13.51 26.99
N GLY A 127 -5.77 -14.71 26.82
CA GLY A 127 -5.21 -15.79 25.99
C GLY A 127 -5.75 -15.85 24.56
N ARG A 128 -6.59 -14.90 24.14
CA ARG A 128 -7.24 -14.88 22.81
C ARG A 128 -6.86 -13.68 21.95
N LEU A 129 -6.69 -12.50 22.55
CA LEU A 129 -6.31 -11.28 21.84
C LEU A 129 -4.78 -11.19 21.68
N PRO A 130 -4.25 -10.89 20.49
CA PRO A 130 -2.85 -10.48 20.34
C PRO A 130 -2.60 -9.13 21.03
N LEU A 131 -1.34 -8.87 21.40
CA LEU A 131 -0.93 -7.66 22.14
C LEU A 131 -1.51 -6.36 21.56
N SER A 132 -1.49 -6.21 20.24
CA SER A 132 -2.03 -5.02 19.56
C SER A 132 -3.53 -4.81 19.75
N GLU A 133 -4.33 -5.88 19.85
CA GLU A 133 -5.77 -5.76 20.09
C GLU A 133 -6.07 -5.46 21.57
N LYS A 134 -5.22 -5.94 22.48
CA LYS A 134 -5.26 -5.54 23.90
C LYS A 134 -4.97 -4.04 24.07
N ILE A 135 -3.97 -3.51 23.36
CA ILE A 135 -3.63 -2.08 23.35
C ILE A 135 -4.79 -1.26 22.75
N LEU A 136 -5.33 -1.68 21.59
CA LEU A 136 -6.48 -1.01 20.96
C LEU A 136 -7.70 -0.96 21.89
N LEU A 137 -8.04 -2.08 22.53
CA LEU A 137 -9.12 -2.14 23.52
C LEU A 137 -8.83 -1.24 24.72
N GLY A 138 -7.60 -1.21 25.23
CA GLY A 138 -7.19 -0.30 26.30
C GLY A 138 -7.38 1.18 25.95
N VAL A 139 -6.99 1.60 24.75
CA VAL A 139 -7.20 2.97 24.26
C VAL A 139 -8.70 3.27 24.14
N GLN A 140 -9.50 2.36 23.58
CA GLN A 140 -10.95 2.54 23.44
C GLN A 140 -11.68 2.63 24.80
N LEU A 141 -11.29 1.81 25.78
CA LEU A 141 -11.85 1.84 27.14
C LEU A 141 -11.41 3.07 27.92
N TYR A 142 -10.17 3.54 27.76
CA TYR A 142 -9.73 4.78 28.39
C TYR A 142 -10.51 6.00 27.84
N VAL A 143 -10.68 6.08 26.53
CA VAL A 143 -11.51 7.12 25.89
C VAL A 143 -12.95 7.09 26.38
N LEU A 144 -13.52 5.90 26.66
CA LEU A 144 -14.85 5.78 27.26
C LEU A 144 -14.88 6.42 28.66
N ILE A 145 -14.05 5.98 29.60
CA ILE A 145 -14.07 6.49 30.99
C ILE A 145 -13.62 7.96 31.11
N SER A 146 -12.89 8.48 30.11
CA SER A 146 -12.49 9.90 30.07
C SER A 146 -13.70 10.85 30.00
N ARG A 147 -14.76 10.45 29.27
CA ARG A 147 -15.96 11.30 29.06
C ARG A 147 -16.83 11.45 30.30
N ALA A 148 -16.77 10.48 31.20
CA ALA A 148 -17.43 10.54 32.50
C ALA A 148 -16.70 11.44 33.52
N GLY A 149 -15.60 12.11 33.13
CA GLY A 149 -14.80 12.96 34.00
C GLY A 149 -13.79 12.19 34.87
N LEU A 150 -13.34 11.01 34.42
CA LEU A 150 -12.32 10.18 35.08
C LEU A 150 -12.56 9.95 36.59
N PRO A 151 -13.75 9.49 37.04
CA PRO A 151 -13.95 9.14 38.43
C PRO A 151 -12.97 8.03 38.85
N LYS A 152 -12.41 8.15 40.07
CA LYS A 152 -11.30 7.28 40.54
C LYS A 152 -11.63 5.78 40.48
N GLU A 153 -12.88 5.42 40.71
CA GLU A 153 -13.37 4.04 40.68
C GLU A 153 -13.22 3.43 39.27
N ASN A 154 -13.58 4.17 38.21
CA ASN A 154 -13.37 3.74 36.83
C ASN A 154 -11.89 3.56 36.49
N LEU A 155 -11.03 4.47 36.94
CA LEU A 155 -9.59 4.40 36.69
C LEU A 155 -8.98 3.15 37.34
N ILE A 156 -9.40 2.82 38.56
CA ILE A 156 -9.03 1.58 39.26
C ILE A 156 -9.54 0.36 38.48
N THR A 157 -10.81 0.35 38.07
CA THR A 157 -11.38 -0.77 37.29
C THR A 157 -10.69 -0.94 35.93
N PHE A 158 -10.29 0.15 35.27
CA PHE A 158 -9.51 0.12 34.03
C PHE A 158 -8.13 -0.54 34.24
N TYR A 159 -7.36 -0.10 35.23
CA TYR A 159 -6.07 -0.72 35.53
C TYR A 159 -6.21 -2.19 35.95
N GLN A 160 -7.23 -2.55 36.73
CA GLN A 160 -7.53 -3.94 37.09
C GLN A 160 -7.89 -4.80 35.86
N PHE A 161 -8.73 -4.29 34.97
CA PHE A 161 -9.09 -4.96 33.72
C PHE A 161 -7.86 -5.19 32.83
N MET A 162 -7.06 -4.16 32.60
CA MET A 162 -5.84 -4.25 31.79
C MET A 162 -4.77 -5.16 32.40
N THR A 163 -4.67 -5.20 33.73
CA THR A 163 -3.80 -6.14 34.45
C THR A 163 -4.27 -7.58 34.26
N ASN A 164 -5.57 -7.86 34.41
CA ASN A 164 -6.16 -9.18 34.12
C ASN A 164 -6.09 -9.58 32.65
N LEU A 165 -6.04 -8.61 31.72
CA LEU A 165 -5.81 -8.80 30.29
C LEU A 165 -4.32 -9.09 29.96
N GLY A 166 -3.42 -8.83 30.90
CA GLY A 166 -1.97 -9.06 30.79
C GLY A 166 -1.20 -7.95 30.08
N VAL A 167 -1.63 -6.68 30.23
CA VAL A 167 -1.06 -5.48 29.58
C VAL A 167 -1.04 -4.27 30.54
N ALA A 168 -0.49 -4.47 31.74
CA ALA A 168 -0.47 -3.46 32.80
C ALA A 168 0.48 -2.29 32.48
N SER A 169 1.65 -2.58 31.90
CA SER A 169 2.64 -1.60 31.41
C SER A 169 2.04 -0.66 30.36
N GLU A 170 1.35 -1.23 29.39
CA GLU A 170 0.73 -0.54 28.28
C GLU A 170 -0.44 0.33 28.76
N ALA A 171 -1.19 -0.10 29.77
CA ALA A 171 -2.21 0.72 30.42
C ALA A 171 -1.62 1.98 31.08
N ILE A 172 -0.44 1.88 31.71
CA ILE A 172 0.27 3.05 32.25
C ILE A 172 0.68 3.98 31.11
N ASN A 173 1.28 3.45 30.03
CA ASN A 173 1.74 4.27 28.90
C ASN A 173 0.57 4.95 28.15
N ILE A 174 -0.57 4.27 27.97
CA ILE A 174 -1.81 4.82 27.39
C ILE A 174 -2.33 5.99 28.23
N VAL A 175 -2.46 5.80 29.56
CA VAL A 175 -2.96 6.84 30.47
C VAL A 175 -1.98 8.00 30.58
N TYR A 176 -0.67 7.74 30.52
CA TYR A 176 0.34 8.80 30.48
C TYR A 176 0.19 9.64 29.20
N GLN A 177 0.39 9.04 28.02
CA GLN A 177 0.42 9.78 26.75
C GLN A 177 -0.84 10.61 26.46
N LEU A 178 -2.02 10.06 26.76
CA LEU A 178 -3.29 10.74 26.51
C LEU A 178 -3.52 11.94 27.45
N ASN A 179 -2.74 12.07 28.53
CA ASN A 179 -2.78 13.17 29.49
C ASN A 179 -1.54 14.08 29.48
N THR A 180 -0.36 13.63 29.05
CA THR A 180 0.83 14.51 28.94
C THR A 180 0.57 15.74 28.06
N SER A 181 -0.36 15.62 27.11
CA SER A 181 -0.90 16.71 26.28
C SER A 181 -1.54 17.89 27.04
N GLU A 182 -1.81 17.76 28.34
CA GLU A 182 -2.35 18.84 29.20
C GLU A 182 -1.26 19.72 29.81
N THR A 183 -0.01 19.23 29.84
CA THR A 183 1.11 19.88 30.54
C THR A 183 2.23 20.19 29.56
N VAL A 184 2.24 21.42 29.05
CA VAL A 184 3.23 21.94 28.10
C VAL A 184 4.54 22.39 28.81
N GLU A 185 4.64 22.22 30.13
CA GLU A 185 5.84 22.53 30.90
C GLU A 185 6.94 21.47 30.75
N THR A 186 8.18 21.94 30.59
CA THR A 186 9.34 21.13 30.25
C THR A 186 9.88 20.34 31.44
N THR A 187 9.85 19.00 31.36
CA THR A 187 10.73 18.12 32.16
C THR A 187 11.47 17.12 31.28
N GLU A 188 12.77 17.34 31.10
CA GLU A 188 13.70 16.39 30.47
C GLU A 188 13.97 15.19 31.40
N THR A 189 13.00 14.28 31.56
CA THR A 189 13.18 13.04 32.34
C THR A 189 12.86 11.80 31.49
N ALA A 190 13.87 11.39 30.73
CA ALA A 190 14.14 10.05 30.20
C ALA A 190 12.99 9.02 30.27
N ALA A 191 12.11 9.05 29.27
CA ALA A 191 11.51 7.84 28.71
C ALA A 191 12.08 7.67 27.30
N THR A 192 12.67 6.51 26.99
CA THR A 192 13.20 6.22 25.66
C THR A 192 12.06 6.19 24.63
N GLU A 193 12.27 6.82 23.47
CA GLU A 193 11.25 6.94 22.40
C GLU A 193 10.76 5.58 21.86
N SER A 194 11.47 4.49 22.18
CA SER A 194 11.20 3.11 21.74
C SER A 194 9.97 2.43 22.36
N GLU A 195 9.36 2.97 23.42
CA GLU A 195 8.25 2.30 24.16
C GLU A 195 6.92 3.07 24.17
N GLN A 196 6.77 4.05 23.26
CA GLN A 196 5.53 4.82 23.11
C GLN A 196 4.48 4.06 22.27
N PRO A 197 3.33 3.61 22.84
CA PRO A 197 2.34 2.85 22.08
C PRO A 197 1.55 3.72 21.08
N LEU A 198 1.28 4.99 21.39
CA LEU A 198 0.60 5.94 20.50
C LEU A 198 1.60 6.86 19.81
N GLU A 199 1.48 7.03 18.49
CA GLU A 199 2.09 8.15 17.78
C GLU A 199 1.30 9.43 18.10
N THR A 200 1.96 10.56 18.33
CA THR A 200 1.31 11.81 18.76
C THR A 200 1.77 13.02 17.93
N ILE A 201 0.82 13.87 17.50
CA ILE A 201 1.08 15.18 16.89
C ILE A 201 0.30 16.29 17.61
N ILE A 202 0.93 17.44 17.81
CA ILE A 202 0.31 18.66 18.34
C ILE A 202 0.10 19.66 17.19
N ILE A 203 -1.12 20.19 17.06
CA ILE A 203 -1.53 21.14 16.03
C ILE A 203 -2.02 22.43 16.71
N ALA A 204 -1.37 23.56 16.47
CA ALA A 204 -1.72 24.86 17.06
C ALA A 204 -1.24 26.03 16.18
N ARG A 205 -1.52 27.28 16.59
CA ARG A 205 -1.00 28.48 15.92
C ARG A 205 0.50 28.71 16.17
N ARG A 206 0.99 28.43 17.38
CA ARG A 206 2.36 28.72 17.84
C ARG A 206 3.04 27.50 18.45
N ARG A 207 4.35 27.59 18.67
CA ARG A 207 5.14 26.57 19.36
C ARG A 207 4.88 26.56 20.88
N PRO A 208 5.02 25.41 21.56
CA PRO A 208 5.38 24.10 21.00
C PRO A 208 4.20 23.40 20.31
N ALA A 209 4.40 23.07 19.04
CA ALA A 209 3.49 22.33 18.19
C ALA A 209 4.30 21.61 17.10
N ASP A 210 3.83 20.45 16.65
CA ASP A 210 4.43 19.72 15.52
C ASP A 210 4.00 20.33 14.19
N VAL A 211 2.72 20.69 14.08
CA VAL A 211 2.11 21.29 12.89
C VAL A 211 1.61 22.69 13.25
N MET A 212 2.20 23.71 12.62
CA MET A 212 1.78 25.11 12.83
C MET A 212 0.75 25.51 11.77
N LEU A 213 -0.45 25.91 12.20
CA LEU A 213 -1.53 26.37 11.32
C LEU A 213 -1.83 27.85 11.61
N GLU A 214 -1.20 28.75 10.85
CA GLU A 214 -1.31 30.21 11.02
C GLU A 214 -2.75 30.77 11.12
N PRO A 215 -3.77 30.25 10.39
CA PRO A 215 -5.14 30.77 10.50
C PRO A 215 -5.85 30.48 11.82
N LEU A 216 -5.29 29.65 12.72
CA LEU A 216 -5.87 29.39 14.04
C LEU A 216 -5.70 30.60 14.98
N SER A 217 -6.64 30.83 15.89
CA SER A 217 -6.37 31.70 17.06
C SER A 217 -5.50 30.95 18.07
N ASP A 218 -4.87 31.68 18.99
CA ASP A 218 -4.10 31.08 20.09
C ASP A 218 -4.97 30.29 21.10
N GLU A 219 -6.30 30.38 20.97
CA GLU A 219 -7.29 29.64 21.76
C GLU A 219 -7.64 28.26 21.17
N HIS A 220 -7.16 27.95 19.96
CA HIS A 220 -7.39 26.67 19.28
C HIS A 220 -6.11 25.82 19.24
N ALA A 221 -6.13 24.69 19.92
CA ALA A 221 -5.04 23.71 19.90
C ALA A 221 -5.60 22.28 19.97
N LEU A 222 -4.95 21.35 19.26
CA LEU A 222 -5.39 19.97 19.12
C LEU A 222 -4.22 19.01 19.31
N ALA A 223 -4.37 18.01 20.18
CA ALA A 223 -3.50 16.83 20.17
C ALA A 223 -4.19 15.72 19.38
N ALA A 224 -3.51 15.13 18.40
CA ALA A 224 -3.99 13.94 17.71
C ALA A 224 -3.08 12.75 18.03
N PHE A 225 -3.69 11.58 18.21
CA PHE A 225 -3.03 10.33 18.55
C PHE A 225 -3.38 9.24 17.53
N ARG A 226 -2.41 8.44 17.10
CA ARG A 226 -2.60 7.33 16.16
C ARG A 226 -2.11 6.00 16.73
N PHE A 227 -2.94 4.97 16.58
CA PHE A 227 -2.57 3.57 16.75
C PHE A 227 -3.11 2.73 15.59
N ARG A 228 -2.24 2.33 14.66
CA ARG A 228 -2.64 1.78 13.36
C ARG A 228 -3.62 2.75 12.67
N ASP A 229 -4.81 2.27 12.33
CA ASP A 229 -5.85 3.00 11.61
C ASP A 229 -6.82 3.74 12.56
N LEU A 230 -6.66 3.58 13.88
CA LEU A 230 -7.34 4.40 14.89
C LEU A 230 -6.64 5.77 14.96
N ILE A 231 -7.34 6.81 14.53
CA ILE A 231 -6.98 8.21 14.82
C ILE A 231 -7.97 8.77 15.85
N LEU A 232 -7.41 9.28 16.94
CA LEU A 232 -8.10 10.06 17.97
C LEU A 232 -7.64 11.51 17.90
N ILE A 233 -8.53 12.44 18.24
CA ILE A 233 -8.19 13.82 18.56
C ILE A 233 -8.65 14.14 19.98
N LYS A 234 -7.88 14.98 20.68
CA LYS A 234 -8.22 15.63 21.95
C LYS A 234 -8.15 17.13 21.73
N ASN A 235 -9.19 17.85 22.14
CA ASN A 235 -9.10 19.31 22.17
C ASN A 235 -8.28 19.73 23.39
N ILE A 236 -7.26 20.56 23.16
CA ILE A 236 -6.37 21.12 24.21
C ILE A 236 -6.32 22.65 24.15
N GLY A 237 -7.23 23.27 23.39
CA GLY A 237 -7.51 24.70 23.43
C GLY A 237 -8.84 24.98 24.13
N SER A 238 -9.02 26.22 24.57
CA SER A 238 -10.22 26.68 25.28
C SER A 238 -11.44 26.90 24.38
N GLN A 239 -11.27 26.92 23.05
CA GLN A 239 -12.37 26.95 22.09
C GLN A 239 -12.75 25.56 21.60
N ALA A 240 -14.05 25.28 21.52
CA ALA A 240 -14.56 23.98 21.09
C ALA A 240 -14.35 23.75 19.58
N VAL A 241 -13.76 22.61 19.21
CA VAL A 241 -13.65 22.15 17.81
C VAL A 241 -14.89 21.34 17.42
N ILE A 242 -15.26 21.29 16.14
CA ILE A 242 -16.38 20.45 15.67
C ILE A 242 -15.84 19.25 14.92
N ALA A 243 -16.16 18.04 15.37
CA ALA A 243 -15.83 16.79 14.71
C ALA A 243 -17.06 15.88 14.68
N ARG A 244 -17.28 15.15 13.58
CA ARG A 244 -18.49 14.29 13.40
C ARG A 244 -19.82 15.05 13.57
N GLY A 245 -19.84 16.36 13.30
CA GLY A 245 -21.04 17.20 13.49
C GLY A 245 -21.39 17.53 14.94
N ARG A 246 -20.55 17.17 15.92
CA ARG A 246 -20.69 17.57 17.33
C ARG A 246 -19.53 18.48 17.75
N GLN A 247 -19.76 19.31 18.76
CA GLN A 247 -18.67 19.98 19.47
C GLN A 247 -17.83 18.97 20.26
N VAL A 248 -16.56 19.32 20.45
CA VAL A 248 -15.55 18.62 21.25
C VAL A 248 -14.89 19.70 22.10
N ASN A 249 -15.29 19.77 23.37
CA ASN A 249 -14.83 20.81 24.31
C ASN A 249 -13.41 20.52 24.82
N GLU A 250 -12.79 21.46 25.52
CA GLU A 250 -11.48 21.32 26.15
C GLU A 250 -11.38 20.00 26.96
N GLY A 251 -10.31 19.24 26.74
CA GLY A 251 -10.10 17.90 27.32
C GLY A 251 -10.82 16.74 26.64
N GLU A 252 -11.88 16.98 25.83
CA GLU A 252 -12.67 15.89 25.23
C GLU A 252 -11.95 15.16 24.07
N PHE A 253 -12.21 13.86 23.99
CA PHE A 253 -11.72 12.99 22.91
C PHE A 253 -12.76 12.68 21.82
N CYS A 254 -12.32 12.59 20.57
CA CYS A 254 -13.11 12.11 19.43
C CYS A 254 -12.31 11.14 18.54
N ARG A 255 -12.87 9.96 18.22
CA ARG A 255 -12.39 9.13 17.10
C ARG A 255 -12.77 9.80 15.79
N ILE A 256 -11.80 9.90 14.90
CA ILE A 256 -11.96 10.32 13.51
C ILE A 256 -11.88 9.06 12.64
N TYR A 257 -12.72 9.02 11.61
CA TYR A 257 -12.79 7.92 10.67
C TYR A 257 -12.50 8.44 9.25
N GLU A 258 -12.23 7.53 8.32
CA GLU A 258 -12.12 7.88 6.89
C GLU A 258 -13.38 8.60 6.40
N SER A 259 -13.21 9.51 5.43
CA SER A 259 -14.22 10.48 4.94
C SER A 259 -14.73 11.53 5.94
N GLN A 260 -14.18 11.63 7.15
CA GLN A 260 -14.61 12.63 8.14
C GLN A 260 -13.68 13.85 8.24
N HIS A 261 -14.32 14.98 8.53
CA HIS A 261 -13.67 16.29 8.72
C HIS A 261 -13.74 16.77 10.17
N ILE A 262 -12.81 17.66 10.49
CA ILE A 262 -12.65 18.36 11.76
C ILE A 262 -12.61 19.86 11.45
N LEU A 263 -13.49 20.64 12.04
CA LEU A 263 -13.48 22.11 11.98
C LEU A 263 -12.83 22.67 13.25
N ILE A 264 -11.78 23.45 13.07
CA ILE A 264 -10.95 24.06 14.14
C ILE A 264 -10.91 25.57 13.87
N GLY A 265 -11.84 26.32 14.47
CA GLY A 265 -12.14 27.68 14.03
C GLY A 265 -12.53 27.69 12.55
N GLU A 266 -11.85 28.49 11.74
CA GLU A 266 -12.05 28.52 10.28
C GLU A 266 -11.32 27.40 9.52
N MET A 267 -10.47 26.58 10.17
CA MET A 267 -9.70 25.51 9.52
C MET A 267 -10.51 24.22 9.39
N VAL A 268 -10.44 23.57 8.23
CA VAL A 268 -10.92 22.19 8.05
C VAL A 268 -9.70 21.27 7.89
N LEU A 269 -9.66 20.19 8.65
CA LEU A 269 -8.75 19.06 8.48
C LEU A 269 -9.55 17.78 8.23
N ASP A 270 -8.94 16.76 7.62
CA ASP A 270 -9.54 15.44 7.45
C ASP A 270 -8.64 14.31 7.99
N TYR A 271 -9.13 13.07 7.87
CA TYR A 271 -8.40 11.86 8.26
C TYR A 271 -7.06 11.69 7.50
N GLN A 272 -7.02 11.99 6.20
CA GLN A 272 -5.84 11.81 5.34
C GLN A 272 -4.76 12.84 5.66
N ASP A 273 -5.16 14.03 6.10
CA ASP A 273 -4.25 15.07 6.55
C ASP A 273 -3.63 14.74 7.91
N LEU A 274 -4.41 14.25 8.88
CA LEU A 274 -3.84 13.72 10.13
C LEU A 274 -2.90 12.54 9.86
N ALA A 275 -3.32 11.54 9.08
CA ALA A 275 -2.50 10.39 8.70
C ALA A 275 -1.19 10.81 8.01
N PHE A 276 -1.24 11.82 7.14
CA PHE A 276 -0.09 12.43 6.51
C PHE A 276 0.86 13.08 7.52
N TYR A 277 0.36 13.87 8.48
CA TYR A 277 1.19 14.51 9.50
C TYR A 277 1.87 13.49 10.43
N PHE A 278 1.20 12.40 10.82
CA PHE A 278 1.86 11.30 11.55
C PHE A 278 2.97 10.65 10.72
N ASN A 279 2.72 10.37 9.44
CA ASN A 279 3.74 9.83 8.53
C ASN A 279 4.93 10.77 8.36
N ALA A 280 4.68 12.09 8.28
CA ALA A 280 5.72 13.12 8.17
C ALA A 280 6.52 13.36 9.47
N LYS A 281 5.92 13.12 10.65
CA LYS A 281 6.66 13.10 11.93
C LYS A 281 7.58 11.88 12.03
N LYS A 282 7.17 10.75 11.45
CA LYS A 282 7.89 9.47 11.50
C LYS A 282 9.02 9.36 10.47
N ASN A 283 8.82 9.92 9.27
CA ASN A 283 9.76 9.83 8.15
C ASN A 283 10.31 11.22 7.77
N VAL A 284 11.62 11.43 7.95
CA VAL A 284 12.30 12.71 7.66
C VAL A 284 12.21 13.11 6.17
N SER A 285 12.05 12.14 5.27
CA SER A 285 11.76 12.36 3.86
C SER A 285 10.27 12.70 3.63
N GLY A 286 9.92 13.98 3.79
CA GLY A 286 8.62 14.50 3.37
C GLY A 286 8.38 14.35 1.86
N VAL A 287 7.13 14.44 1.42
CA VAL A 287 6.80 14.28 -0.01
C VAL A 287 7.28 15.51 -0.77
N GLN A 288 8.14 15.32 -1.78
CA GLN A 288 8.70 16.38 -2.59
C GLN A 288 8.12 16.35 -4.01
N LEU A 289 7.81 17.52 -4.56
CA LEU A 289 7.46 17.72 -5.97
C LEU A 289 8.08 18.99 -6.51
N TYR A 290 8.12 19.09 -7.83
CA TYR A 290 8.56 20.26 -8.55
C TYR A 290 7.40 20.79 -9.41
N LEU A 291 7.23 22.10 -9.46
CA LEU A 291 6.36 22.74 -10.45
C LEU A 291 7.20 23.24 -11.62
N ALA A 292 6.72 22.97 -12.82
CA ALA A 292 7.36 23.28 -14.10
C ALA A 292 6.43 24.03 -15.03
N GLN A 293 7.02 24.70 -16.02
CA GLN A 293 6.30 25.43 -17.07
C GLN A 293 6.82 24.99 -18.44
N ASP A 294 5.90 24.67 -19.35
CA ASP A 294 6.26 24.37 -20.73
C ASP A 294 6.43 25.65 -21.56
N SER A 295 6.98 25.51 -22.77
CA SER A 295 7.20 26.57 -23.75
C SER A 295 5.94 27.37 -24.12
N ASP A 296 4.76 26.74 -24.11
CA ASP A 296 3.46 27.38 -24.32
C ASP A 296 2.89 28.07 -23.06
N GLY A 297 3.63 28.08 -21.95
CA GLY A 297 3.25 28.73 -20.69
C GLY A 297 2.46 27.85 -19.71
N THR A 298 2.01 26.66 -20.13
CA THR A 298 1.24 25.71 -19.30
C THR A 298 2.04 25.24 -18.07
N HIS A 299 1.41 25.27 -16.89
CA HIS A 299 1.99 24.80 -15.63
C HIS A 299 1.66 23.33 -15.34
N PHE A 300 2.66 22.54 -14.94
CA PHE A 300 2.52 21.12 -14.62
C PHE A 300 3.44 20.69 -13.45
N ILE A 301 3.24 19.47 -12.93
CA ILE A 301 3.95 18.95 -11.76
C ILE A 301 4.87 17.79 -12.16
N GLU A 302 6.07 17.77 -11.61
CA GLU A 302 7.11 16.76 -11.82
C GLU A 302 7.58 16.16 -10.50
N LYS A 303 7.98 14.87 -10.51
CA LYS A 303 8.55 14.16 -9.35
C LYS A 303 10.06 14.37 -9.20
N THR A 304 10.73 14.71 -10.31
CA THR A 304 12.17 14.93 -10.42
C THR A 304 12.43 16.32 -10.99
N ARG A 305 13.51 16.97 -10.58
CA ARG A 305 13.86 18.32 -11.04
C ARG A 305 14.34 18.30 -12.50
N THR A 306 13.79 19.17 -13.34
CA THR A 306 14.15 19.28 -14.75
C THR A 306 14.68 20.67 -15.12
N LYS A 307 14.93 20.87 -16.42
CA LYS A 307 15.21 22.19 -17.01
C LYS A 307 13.94 23.03 -17.26
N GLN A 308 12.76 22.59 -16.81
CA GLN A 308 11.51 23.38 -16.84
C GLN A 308 10.99 23.73 -15.43
N SER A 309 11.45 23.03 -14.39
CA SER A 309 11.06 23.31 -13.00
C SER A 309 11.45 24.71 -12.51
N TYR A 310 10.49 25.42 -11.90
CA TYR A 310 10.62 26.78 -11.33
C TYR A 310 10.39 26.85 -9.82
N LEU A 311 9.71 25.87 -9.21
CA LEU A 311 9.52 25.76 -7.75
C LEU A 311 9.81 24.31 -7.31
N ASP A 312 10.54 24.15 -6.20
CA ASP A 312 10.70 22.91 -5.43
C ASP A 312 9.80 23.02 -4.20
N VAL A 313 8.89 22.07 -3.99
CA VAL A 313 7.93 22.07 -2.86
C VAL A 313 8.07 20.78 -2.07
N LYS A 314 8.31 20.91 -0.77
CA LYS A 314 8.43 19.79 0.19
C LYS A 314 7.32 19.87 1.22
N PHE A 315 6.51 18.82 1.29
CA PHE A 315 5.45 18.63 2.25
C PHE A 315 5.94 17.72 3.39
N GLY A 316 6.22 18.32 4.54
CA GLY A 316 6.43 17.60 5.81
C GLY A 316 5.37 18.02 6.83
N LEU A 317 5.77 18.12 8.11
CA LEU A 317 4.95 18.75 9.14
C LEU A 317 4.62 20.21 8.81
N ASN A 318 5.62 20.94 8.31
CA ASN A 318 5.45 22.23 7.63
C ASN A 318 5.69 22.04 6.11
N ILE A 319 5.22 22.99 5.30
CA ILE A 319 5.46 22.99 3.85
C ILE A 319 6.54 24.03 3.56
N THR A 320 7.52 23.67 2.73
CA THR A 320 8.55 24.61 2.26
C THR A 320 8.56 24.69 0.75
N ALA A 321 8.69 25.90 0.22
CA ALA A 321 8.74 26.20 -1.21
C ALA A 321 10.05 26.95 -1.52
N HIS A 322 10.97 26.28 -2.23
CA HIS A 322 12.23 26.83 -2.71
C HIS A 322 12.07 27.27 -4.18
N VAL A 323 12.23 28.57 -4.44
CA VAL A 323 12.12 29.15 -5.78
C VAL A 323 13.38 28.85 -6.61
N LEU A 324 13.25 27.96 -7.58
CA LEU A 324 14.33 27.53 -8.50
C LEU A 324 14.64 28.59 -9.58
N ARG A 325 13.65 29.40 -9.96
CA ARG A 325 13.71 30.41 -11.04
C ARG A 325 12.82 31.61 -10.73
N ASP A 326 13.18 32.78 -11.24
CA ASP A 326 12.30 33.94 -11.19
C ASP A 326 11.02 33.66 -11.99
N LEU A 327 9.88 34.01 -11.40
CA LEU A 327 8.56 33.75 -11.96
C LEU A 327 7.63 34.93 -11.67
N ASN A 328 6.77 35.25 -12.64
CA ASN A 328 5.69 36.24 -12.49
C ASN A 328 4.52 35.64 -11.71
N ALA A 329 4.77 35.34 -10.44
CA ALA A 329 3.82 34.80 -9.49
C ALA A 329 4.18 35.21 -8.06
N LYS A 330 3.23 35.01 -7.15
CA LYS A 330 3.36 35.30 -5.72
C LYS A 330 2.72 34.21 -4.87
N ILE A 331 3.19 34.06 -3.64
CA ILE A 331 2.51 33.30 -2.57
C ILE A 331 2.13 34.31 -1.50
N GLY A 332 0.83 34.46 -1.25
CA GLY A 332 0.30 35.55 -0.41
C GLY A 332 0.73 36.93 -0.95
N SER A 333 1.55 37.65 -0.18
CA SER A 333 2.15 38.93 -0.54
C SER A 333 3.56 38.84 -1.14
N VAL A 334 4.20 37.65 -1.14
CA VAL A 334 5.62 37.47 -1.47
C VAL A 334 5.80 37.06 -2.93
N ALA A 335 6.52 37.86 -3.72
CA ALA A 335 6.82 37.56 -5.12
C ALA A 335 7.92 36.48 -5.26
N LEU A 336 7.76 35.57 -6.23
CA LEU A 336 8.65 34.41 -6.40
C LEU A 336 9.93 34.77 -7.18
N ARG A 337 10.95 35.18 -6.42
CA ARG A 337 12.32 35.45 -6.89
C ARG A 337 13.24 34.26 -6.69
N ARG A 338 14.15 34.04 -7.65
CA ARG A 338 15.09 32.90 -7.63
C ARG A 338 15.92 32.88 -6.35
N GLY A 339 15.94 31.72 -5.69
CA GLY A 339 16.66 31.49 -4.43
C GLY A 339 15.88 31.86 -3.16
N ALA A 340 14.66 32.41 -3.28
CA ALA A 340 13.78 32.58 -2.13
C ALA A 340 13.37 31.21 -1.57
N ASN A 341 13.41 31.08 -0.24
CA ASN A 341 12.88 29.95 0.50
C ASN A 341 11.73 30.45 1.37
N LEU A 342 10.56 29.83 1.22
CA LEU A 342 9.33 30.22 1.90
C LEU A 342 8.81 29.03 2.70
N GLU A 343 8.48 29.25 3.97
CA GLU A 343 7.61 28.37 4.74
C GLU A 343 6.17 28.79 4.43
N VAL A 344 5.31 27.85 4.05
CA VAL A 344 3.98 28.14 3.48
C VAL A 344 2.88 27.30 4.13
N SER A 345 1.67 27.86 4.17
CA SER A 345 0.47 27.20 4.67
C SER A 345 -0.14 26.29 3.60
N ILE A 346 -0.83 25.22 4.03
CA ILE A 346 -1.59 24.37 3.10
C ILE A 346 -2.73 25.13 2.39
N ARG A 347 -3.22 26.22 2.99
CA ARG A 347 -4.23 27.10 2.39
C ARG A 347 -3.67 28.15 1.44
N ASP A 348 -2.34 28.29 1.36
CA ASP A 348 -1.74 29.24 0.44
C ASP A 348 -1.97 28.83 -1.01
N LYS A 349 -1.86 29.82 -1.88
CA LYS A 349 -1.94 29.67 -3.32
C LYS A 349 -0.76 30.37 -3.97
N ILE A 350 -0.20 29.72 -4.99
CA ILE A 350 0.64 30.38 -5.99
C ILE A 350 -0.33 31.10 -6.92
N VAL A 351 -0.27 32.43 -6.95
CA VAL A 351 -1.11 33.29 -7.78
C VAL A 351 -0.25 33.90 -8.88
N PHE A 352 -0.62 33.68 -10.13
CA PHE A 352 0.13 34.10 -11.33
C PHE A 352 -0.46 35.39 -11.91
N ASP A 353 0.30 36.09 -12.76
CA ASP A 353 -0.12 37.36 -13.38
C ASP A 353 -1.39 37.22 -14.26
N ASP A 354 -1.62 36.05 -14.85
CA ASP A 354 -2.81 35.72 -15.65
C ASP A 354 -4.06 35.39 -14.79
N ARG A 355 -3.92 35.44 -13.46
CA ARG A 355 -4.90 35.05 -12.43
C ARG A 355 -5.20 33.56 -12.34
N THR A 356 -4.37 32.69 -12.92
CA THR A 356 -4.39 31.29 -12.51
C THR A 356 -3.93 31.18 -11.06
N GLU A 357 -4.46 30.17 -10.36
CA GLU A 357 -4.15 29.88 -8.97
C GLU A 357 -3.83 28.39 -8.81
N ILE A 358 -2.75 28.07 -8.10
CA ILE A 358 -2.39 26.69 -7.73
C ILE A 358 -2.32 26.62 -6.21
N ALA A 359 -3.28 25.93 -5.58
CA ALA A 359 -3.35 25.80 -4.13
C ALA A 359 -2.38 24.73 -3.60
N PHE A 360 -1.75 24.98 -2.45
CA PHE A 360 -0.85 23.99 -1.83
C PHE A 360 -1.60 22.74 -1.33
N SER A 361 -2.91 22.83 -1.06
CA SER A 361 -3.80 21.69 -0.84
C SER A 361 -3.90 20.76 -2.05
N ASP A 362 -4.14 21.30 -3.24
CA ASP A 362 -4.15 20.53 -4.50
C ASP A 362 -2.77 19.96 -4.79
N LEU A 363 -1.70 20.73 -4.58
CA LEU A 363 -0.34 20.22 -4.73
C LEU A 363 -0.07 19.06 -3.77
N ARG A 364 -0.47 19.12 -2.50
CA ARG A 364 -0.30 18.01 -1.54
C ARG A 364 -1.12 16.78 -1.93
N ARG A 365 -2.35 16.95 -2.42
CA ARG A 365 -3.17 15.83 -2.90
C ARG A 365 -2.48 15.16 -4.10
N ARG A 366 -2.08 15.95 -5.09
CA ARG A 366 -1.32 15.49 -6.26
C ARG A 366 0.03 14.89 -5.89
N ALA A 367 0.69 15.34 -4.83
CA ALA A 367 1.93 14.76 -4.32
C ALA A 367 1.75 13.30 -3.87
N ARG A 368 0.60 12.98 -3.26
CA ARG A 368 0.21 11.62 -2.85
C ARG A 368 -0.13 10.78 -4.10
N GLU A 369 -0.90 11.34 -5.02
CA GLU A 369 -1.33 10.71 -6.30
C GLU A 369 -0.15 10.39 -7.23
N LEU A 370 0.85 11.27 -7.33
CA LEU A 370 2.15 11.07 -8.01
C LEU A 370 3.03 9.97 -7.37
N GLY A 371 2.54 9.32 -6.31
CA GLY A 371 3.00 8.01 -5.87
C GLY A 371 2.69 6.89 -6.86
N GLY A 372 1.74 7.09 -7.77
CA GLY A 372 1.26 6.07 -8.72
C GLY A 372 0.18 5.17 -8.13
N ARG A 373 -0.63 5.67 -7.18
CA ARG A 373 -1.70 4.90 -6.53
C ARG A 373 -2.90 5.77 -6.19
N PHE A 374 -4.09 5.29 -6.55
CA PHE A 374 -5.38 5.94 -6.32
C PHE A 374 -6.31 4.97 -5.61
N ASN A 375 -6.88 5.39 -4.48
CA ASN A 375 -7.85 4.59 -3.74
C ASN A 375 -9.26 4.92 -4.22
N LEU A 376 -10.01 3.89 -4.60
CA LEU A 376 -11.40 3.97 -5.01
C LEU A 376 -12.30 3.91 -3.78
N LEU A 377 -13.10 4.95 -3.56
CA LEU A 377 -14.09 5.00 -2.49
C LEU A 377 -15.25 4.03 -2.79
N PRO A 378 -15.59 3.08 -1.89
CA PRO A 378 -16.70 2.15 -2.10
C PRO A 378 -18.08 2.81 -2.31
N THR A 379 -18.21 4.09 -1.95
CA THR A 379 -19.41 4.92 -2.16
C THR A 379 -19.49 5.59 -3.53
N ARG A 380 -18.47 5.44 -4.39
CA ARG A 380 -18.36 6.09 -5.70
C ARG A 380 -18.06 5.05 -6.78
N SER A 381 -18.95 4.92 -7.76
CA SER A 381 -18.84 3.96 -8.87
C SER A 381 -18.34 4.55 -10.19
N GLU A 382 -18.02 5.85 -10.26
CA GLU A 382 -17.49 6.53 -11.45
C GLU A 382 -16.28 7.40 -11.11
N TYR A 383 -15.22 7.26 -11.90
CA TYR A 383 -14.00 8.07 -11.84
C TYR A 383 -13.68 8.62 -13.23
N LEU A 384 -13.47 9.92 -13.34
CA LEU A 384 -12.76 10.50 -14.47
C LEU A 384 -11.26 10.32 -14.25
N VAL A 385 -10.53 10.11 -15.35
CA VAL A 385 -9.09 9.85 -15.36
C VAL A 385 -8.45 10.76 -16.41
N SER A 386 -7.60 11.70 -16.02
CA SER A 386 -7.04 12.69 -16.96
C SER A 386 -5.66 13.18 -16.56
N ASN A 387 -4.84 13.55 -17.54
CA ASN A 387 -3.61 14.34 -17.31
C ASN A 387 -3.88 15.85 -17.23
N ASN A 388 -5.08 16.32 -17.61
CA ASN A 388 -5.49 17.72 -17.50
C ASN A 388 -6.35 17.93 -16.24
N PRO A 389 -5.84 18.62 -15.21
CA PRO A 389 -6.56 18.79 -13.94
C PRO A 389 -7.83 19.64 -14.05
N THR A 390 -8.00 20.43 -15.12
CA THR A 390 -9.20 21.27 -15.32
C THR A 390 -10.43 20.46 -15.74
N LYS A 391 -10.24 19.21 -16.18
CA LYS A 391 -11.30 18.28 -16.59
C LYS A 391 -11.78 17.37 -15.45
N LEU A 392 -11.17 17.47 -14.26
CA LEU A 392 -11.40 16.59 -13.12
C LEU A 392 -12.15 17.26 -11.98
N ARG A 393 -12.84 16.47 -11.16
CA ARG A 393 -13.52 16.90 -9.93
C ARG A 393 -12.77 16.36 -8.71
N GLU A 394 -13.21 16.74 -7.52
CA GLU A 394 -12.68 16.18 -6.28
C GLU A 394 -12.88 14.65 -6.24
N GLY A 395 -11.80 13.91 -5.93
CA GLY A 395 -11.79 12.44 -5.92
C GLY A 395 -11.79 11.76 -7.29
N ASP A 396 -11.58 12.49 -8.39
CA ASP A 396 -11.18 11.90 -9.68
C ASP A 396 -9.66 11.67 -9.76
N ILE A 397 -9.21 10.89 -10.75
CA ILE A 397 -7.83 10.41 -10.88
C ILE A 397 -7.01 11.35 -11.79
N LEU A 398 -6.05 12.07 -11.20
CA LEU A 398 -5.07 12.83 -11.97
C LEU A 398 -3.89 11.94 -12.38
N LEU A 399 -3.75 11.70 -13.68
CA LEU A 399 -2.59 11.08 -14.29
C LEU A 399 -1.36 11.98 -14.21
N SER A 400 -0.19 11.39 -14.03
CA SER A 400 1.07 12.11 -14.17
C SER A 400 1.27 12.61 -15.61
N PRO A 401 1.92 13.77 -15.84
CA PRO A 401 2.15 14.28 -17.20
C PRO A 401 3.12 13.38 -17.99
N GLY A 402 2.68 12.84 -19.13
CA GLY A 402 3.42 11.86 -19.93
C GLY A 402 2.85 11.62 -21.32
N ALA A 403 1.54 11.37 -21.43
CA ALA A 403 0.84 11.39 -22.71
C ALA A 403 0.97 12.75 -23.41
N ARG A 404 1.20 12.75 -24.73
CA ARG A 404 1.20 13.98 -25.54
C ARG A 404 -0.24 14.43 -25.78
N GLY A 405 -0.62 15.60 -25.27
CA GLY A 405 -1.98 16.13 -25.39
C GLY A 405 -2.95 15.57 -24.35
N ASP A 406 -4.18 16.07 -24.37
CA ASP A 406 -5.18 15.77 -23.34
C ASP A 406 -5.76 14.36 -23.46
N VAL A 407 -5.69 13.61 -22.35
CA VAL A 407 -6.38 12.34 -22.15
C VAL A 407 -7.52 12.55 -21.16
N LEU A 408 -8.70 12.04 -21.46
CA LEU A 408 -9.82 11.92 -20.53
C LEU A 408 -10.50 10.56 -20.73
N LEU A 409 -10.48 9.73 -19.68
CA LEU A 409 -11.16 8.45 -19.61
C LEU A 409 -12.23 8.51 -18.51
N ARG A 410 -13.23 7.63 -18.60
CA ARG A 410 -14.12 7.28 -17.49
C ARG A 410 -13.86 5.83 -17.13
N ILE A 411 -13.67 5.55 -15.84
CA ILE A 411 -13.67 4.20 -15.29
C ILE A 411 -14.88 4.08 -14.38
N THR A 412 -15.81 3.22 -14.77
CA THR A 412 -16.93 2.77 -13.93
C THR A 412 -16.47 1.55 -13.13
N CYS A 413 -16.88 1.43 -11.86
CA CYS A 413 -16.46 0.35 -10.95
C CYS A 413 -17.67 -0.35 -10.33
N ASP A 414 -17.66 -1.68 -10.37
CA ASP A 414 -18.56 -2.54 -9.60
C ASP A 414 -17.74 -3.31 -8.55
N TYR A 415 -17.92 -2.93 -7.28
CA TYR A 415 -17.21 -3.54 -6.15
C TYR A 415 -17.82 -4.88 -5.69
N PHE A 416 -19.02 -5.22 -6.15
CA PHE A 416 -19.68 -6.49 -5.83
C PHE A 416 -19.15 -7.61 -6.73
N ASP A 417 -19.16 -7.37 -8.05
CA ASP A 417 -18.60 -8.29 -9.05
C ASP A 417 -17.08 -8.11 -9.26
N LYS A 418 -16.46 -7.12 -8.58
CA LYS A 418 -15.02 -6.83 -8.57
C LYS A 418 -14.45 -6.57 -9.96
N CYS A 419 -15.15 -5.72 -10.71
CA CYS A 419 -14.87 -5.42 -12.10
C CYS A 419 -15.11 -3.93 -12.39
N GLY A 420 -14.98 -3.54 -13.65
CA GLY A 420 -15.31 -2.19 -14.08
C GLY A 420 -15.56 -2.10 -15.58
N GLU A 421 -15.66 -0.87 -16.07
CA GLU A 421 -15.80 -0.57 -17.49
C GLU A 421 -15.02 0.70 -17.83
N LEU A 422 -14.26 0.68 -18.91
CA LEU A 422 -13.49 1.80 -19.44
C LEU A 422 -14.22 2.43 -20.62
N GLU A 423 -14.55 3.71 -20.54
CA GLU A 423 -14.92 4.55 -21.69
C GLU A 423 -13.77 5.54 -21.98
N VAL A 424 -13.35 5.60 -23.24
CA VAL A 424 -12.40 6.63 -23.71
C VAL A 424 -13.21 7.83 -24.19
N ILE A 425 -13.20 8.93 -23.43
CA ILE A 425 -13.91 10.18 -23.79
C ILE A 425 -13.04 11.00 -24.75
N GLU A 426 -11.75 11.12 -24.45
CA GLU A 426 -10.78 11.91 -25.22
C GLU A 426 -9.40 11.25 -25.11
N SER A 427 -8.74 10.99 -26.24
CA SER A 427 -7.33 10.64 -26.25
C SER A 427 -6.73 10.83 -27.65
N PRO A 428 -5.57 11.51 -27.79
CA PRO A 428 -4.82 11.57 -29.05
C PRO A 428 -4.02 10.28 -29.33
N LEU A 429 -3.92 9.37 -28.36
CA LEU A 429 -3.26 8.07 -28.50
C LEU A 429 -4.28 6.93 -28.37
N SER A 430 -4.03 5.81 -29.05
CA SER A 430 -4.87 4.61 -28.93
C SER A 430 -4.70 3.99 -27.54
N ILE A 431 -5.66 4.23 -26.65
CA ILE A 431 -5.78 3.53 -25.36
C ILE A 431 -5.93 2.02 -25.62
N GLN A 432 -5.26 1.20 -24.83
CA GLN A 432 -5.32 -0.26 -24.93
C GLN A 432 -5.67 -0.90 -23.59
N VAL A 433 -6.32 -2.06 -23.61
CA VAL A 433 -6.54 -2.94 -22.46
C VAL A 433 -5.85 -4.27 -22.77
N ASP A 434 -4.88 -4.66 -21.95
CA ASP A 434 -3.98 -5.80 -22.18
C ASP A 434 -3.36 -5.83 -23.61
N GLY A 435 -2.96 -4.66 -24.13
CA GLY A 435 -2.41 -4.51 -25.48
C GLY A 435 -3.44 -4.44 -26.62
N MET A 436 -4.72 -4.72 -26.35
CA MET A 436 -5.80 -4.64 -27.34
C MET A 436 -6.40 -3.22 -27.39
N PRO A 437 -6.48 -2.56 -28.56
CA PRO A 437 -6.97 -1.17 -28.65
C PRO A 437 -8.47 -1.05 -28.37
N VAL A 438 -8.83 -0.11 -27.48
CA VAL A 438 -10.19 0.11 -26.99
C VAL A 438 -11.06 0.81 -28.05
N LYS A 439 -12.36 0.47 -28.10
CA LYS A 439 -13.34 1.08 -29.00
C LYS A 439 -14.67 1.30 -28.29
N GLY A 440 -14.93 2.54 -27.87
CA GLY A 440 -16.09 2.88 -27.03
C GLY A 440 -15.89 2.40 -25.59
N ALA A 441 -16.96 1.92 -24.97
CA ALA A 441 -16.91 1.26 -23.67
C ALA A 441 -16.31 -0.16 -23.78
N THR A 442 -15.55 -0.60 -22.77
CA THR A 442 -14.92 -1.94 -22.74
C THR A 442 -14.79 -2.44 -21.30
N PRO A 443 -15.26 -3.68 -20.98
CA PRO A 443 -15.23 -4.20 -19.63
C PRO A 443 -13.80 -4.45 -19.14
N LEU A 444 -13.57 -4.14 -17.87
CA LEU A 444 -12.32 -4.32 -17.13
C LEU A 444 -12.50 -5.42 -16.08
N ARG A 445 -11.54 -6.35 -16.00
CA ARG A 445 -11.46 -7.35 -14.92
C ARG A 445 -10.49 -6.90 -13.83
N ASP A 446 -10.55 -7.54 -12.67
CA ASP A 446 -9.55 -7.37 -11.63
C ASP A 446 -8.12 -7.73 -12.12
N GLY A 447 -7.14 -6.89 -11.76
CA GLY A 447 -5.74 -7.02 -12.18
C GLY A 447 -5.45 -6.66 -13.65
N VAL A 448 -6.40 -6.08 -14.39
CA VAL A 448 -6.21 -5.70 -15.80
C VAL A 448 -5.28 -4.49 -15.96
N THR A 449 -4.55 -4.42 -17.09
CA THR A 449 -3.68 -3.28 -17.40
C THR A 449 -4.23 -2.44 -18.55
N ILE A 450 -4.46 -1.15 -18.31
CA ILE A 450 -4.79 -0.14 -19.34
C ILE A 450 -3.50 0.55 -19.75
N THR A 451 -3.13 0.53 -21.04
CA THR A 451 -2.05 1.37 -21.57
C THR A 451 -2.62 2.70 -22.00
N VAL A 452 -2.14 3.79 -21.39
CA VAL A 452 -2.57 5.17 -21.68
C VAL A 452 -1.66 5.84 -22.69
N ALA A 453 -0.35 5.65 -22.54
CA ALA A 453 0.68 6.11 -23.47
C ALA A 453 1.89 5.17 -23.44
N GLU A 454 2.86 5.41 -24.32
CA GLU A 454 4.06 4.59 -24.45
C GLU A 454 4.94 4.69 -23.18
N GLY A 455 4.81 3.72 -22.27
CA GLY A 455 5.45 3.76 -20.94
C GLY A 455 4.57 4.29 -19.81
N GLN A 456 3.26 4.46 -20.02
CA GLN A 456 2.32 4.94 -18.99
C GLN A 456 1.09 4.03 -18.94
N TYR A 457 0.88 3.37 -17.79
CA TYR A 457 -0.09 2.29 -17.62
C TYR A 457 -0.91 2.50 -16.34
N LEU A 458 -2.13 1.96 -16.32
CA LEU A 458 -2.97 1.87 -15.13
C LEU A 458 -3.27 0.39 -14.86
N ARG A 459 -2.96 -0.11 -13.66
CA ARG A 459 -3.39 -1.44 -13.20
C ARG A 459 -4.60 -1.29 -12.30
N CYS A 460 -5.71 -1.92 -12.65
CA CYS A 460 -6.96 -1.80 -11.91
C CYS A 460 -7.16 -3.02 -10.98
N TYR A 461 -7.15 -2.77 -9.68
CA TYR A 461 -7.37 -3.75 -8.61
C TYR A 461 -8.71 -3.42 -7.92
N PHE A 462 -9.82 -3.69 -8.62
CA PHE A 462 -11.18 -3.45 -8.13
C PHE A 462 -11.50 -4.26 -6.86
N SER A 463 -10.90 -5.45 -6.72
CA SER A 463 -11.06 -6.29 -5.52
C SER A 463 -10.44 -5.69 -4.27
N ASP A 464 -9.41 -4.86 -4.43
CA ASP A 464 -8.73 -4.08 -3.39
C ASP A 464 -9.31 -2.66 -3.24
N GLY A 465 -10.11 -2.20 -4.22
CA GLY A 465 -10.58 -0.82 -4.34
C GLY A 465 -9.49 0.16 -4.76
N ILE A 466 -8.61 -0.21 -5.70
CA ILE A 466 -7.38 0.55 -6.03
C ILE A 466 -7.12 0.59 -7.54
N ILE A 467 -6.53 1.68 -8.03
CA ILE A 467 -5.84 1.75 -9.34
C ILE A 467 -4.40 2.21 -9.10
N GLU A 468 -3.41 1.54 -9.70
CA GLU A 468 -1.99 1.94 -9.66
C GLU A 468 -1.55 2.49 -11.03
N GLU A 469 -1.01 3.72 -11.08
CA GLU A 469 -0.35 4.27 -12.27
C GLU A 469 1.13 3.86 -12.28
N GLU A 470 1.50 2.98 -13.22
CA GLU A 470 2.88 2.63 -13.49
C GLU A 470 3.45 3.52 -14.59
N ARG A 471 4.64 4.07 -14.36
CA ARG A 471 5.37 4.86 -15.35
C ARG A 471 6.77 4.36 -15.54
N ASN A 472 7.05 3.94 -16.77
CA ASN A 472 8.34 3.49 -17.19
C ASN A 472 8.97 4.64 -17.99
N VAL A 473 9.79 5.43 -17.30
CA VAL A 473 10.38 6.67 -17.81
C VAL A 473 11.47 6.37 -18.83
N ILE A 474 12.20 5.27 -18.68
CA ILE A 474 13.29 4.91 -19.62
C ILE A 474 12.72 4.10 -20.79
N ASN A 475 12.81 4.69 -21.99
CA ASN A 475 12.39 4.08 -23.25
C ASN A 475 13.59 3.45 -23.98
N THR A 476 14.79 4.02 -23.80
CA THR A 476 16.00 3.64 -24.55
C THR A 476 17.24 3.58 -23.66
N LEU A 477 18.01 2.52 -23.82
CA LEU A 477 19.39 2.40 -23.33
C LEU A 477 20.33 2.48 -24.54
N ARG A 478 21.35 3.33 -24.48
CA ARG A 478 22.41 3.42 -25.47
C ARG A 478 23.77 3.35 -24.79
N VAL A 479 24.68 2.62 -25.43
CA VAL A 479 26.11 2.61 -25.10
C VAL A 479 26.85 3.04 -26.35
N SER A 480 27.85 3.91 -26.20
CA SER A 480 28.70 4.30 -27.32
C SER A 480 30.16 4.31 -26.90
N ASP A 481 30.92 3.45 -27.57
CA ASP A 481 32.38 3.35 -27.59
C ASP A 481 32.98 3.16 -26.19
N VAL A 482 32.29 2.35 -25.38
CA VAL A 482 32.65 2.11 -23.98
C VAL A 482 33.81 1.14 -23.85
N SER A 483 34.86 1.61 -23.18
CA SER A 483 36.05 0.83 -22.82
C SER A 483 36.38 0.98 -21.34
N HIS A 484 36.91 -0.08 -20.74
CA HIS A 484 37.35 -0.08 -19.34
C HIS A 484 38.39 -1.19 -19.08
N SER A 485 39.44 -0.85 -18.33
CA SER A 485 40.53 -1.73 -17.92
C SER A 485 40.71 -1.65 -16.40
N TYR A 486 40.81 -2.80 -15.72
CA TYR A 486 41.08 -2.82 -14.27
C TYR A 486 42.55 -2.52 -13.95
N ASP A 487 43.46 -2.81 -14.90
CA ASP A 487 44.87 -2.43 -14.85
C ASP A 487 45.43 -2.22 -16.28
N ARG A 488 46.72 -1.88 -16.39
CA ARG A 488 47.42 -1.67 -17.67
C ARG A 488 47.64 -2.94 -18.52
N ARG A 489 47.05 -4.08 -18.15
CA ARG A 489 47.19 -5.37 -18.85
C ARG A 489 45.85 -6.05 -19.13
N THR A 490 44.78 -5.65 -18.43
CA THR A 490 43.51 -6.37 -18.36
C THR A 490 42.36 -5.46 -18.82
N THR A 491 42.27 -5.25 -20.13
CA THR A 491 41.09 -4.65 -20.77
C THR A 491 39.89 -5.58 -20.55
N ALA A 492 38.86 -5.06 -19.89
CA ALA A 492 37.64 -5.80 -19.53
C ALA A 492 36.43 -5.42 -20.41
N MET A 493 36.51 -4.29 -21.11
CA MET A 493 35.61 -3.85 -22.17
C MET A 493 36.43 -3.06 -23.21
N ASP A 494 36.20 -3.33 -24.50
CA ASP A 494 36.91 -2.68 -25.61
C ASP A 494 35.91 -2.23 -26.70
N ASN A 495 35.68 -0.92 -26.76
CA ASN A 495 34.84 -0.20 -27.72
C ASN A 495 33.42 -0.79 -27.90
N ILE A 496 32.73 -1.07 -26.79
CA ILE A 496 31.37 -1.61 -26.83
C ILE A 496 30.36 -0.50 -27.19
N SER A 497 29.63 -0.72 -28.29
CA SER A 497 28.55 0.15 -28.78
C SER A 497 27.29 -0.69 -29.04
N LEU A 498 26.17 -0.32 -28.41
CA LEU A 498 24.88 -1.03 -28.53
C LEU A 498 23.69 -0.10 -28.25
N SER A 499 22.48 -0.51 -28.63
CA SER A 499 21.26 0.15 -28.14
C SER A 499 20.10 -0.82 -27.97
N VAL A 500 19.45 -0.73 -26.82
CA VAL A 500 18.31 -1.54 -26.39
C VAL A 500 17.09 -0.63 -26.23
N GLN A 501 15.94 -1.08 -26.70
CA GLN A 501 14.65 -0.39 -26.54
C GLN A 501 13.83 -1.07 -25.44
N ARG A 502 12.89 -0.34 -24.85
CA ARG A 502 11.88 -0.91 -23.95
C ARG A 502 11.10 -2.03 -24.65
N GLY A 503 10.84 -3.12 -23.93
CA GLY A 503 10.23 -4.35 -24.42
C GLY A 503 11.26 -5.42 -24.83
N GLU A 504 12.53 -5.04 -25.05
CA GLU A 504 13.56 -5.96 -25.51
C GLU A 504 14.28 -6.69 -24.34
N MET A 505 14.38 -8.01 -24.47
CA MET A 505 15.18 -8.91 -23.64
C MET A 505 16.46 -9.30 -24.39
N VAL A 506 17.63 -8.90 -23.88
CA VAL A 506 18.93 -9.17 -24.49
C VAL A 506 19.67 -10.29 -23.77
N CYS A 507 20.07 -11.33 -24.50
CA CYS A 507 20.95 -12.38 -24.01
C CYS A 507 22.42 -11.93 -24.12
N VAL A 508 23.08 -11.70 -22.99
CA VAL A 508 24.50 -11.35 -22.91
C VAL A 508 25.31 -12.63 -22.75
N MET A 509 25.99 -13.04 -23.81
CA MET A 509 26.73 -14.30 -23.91
C MET A 509 28.23 -14.08 -24.08
N GLY A 510 29.01 -15.10 -23.77
CA GLY A 510 30.46 -15.11 -23.92
C GLY A 510 31.16 -15.92 -22.82
N PRO A 511 32.42 -16.33 -23.05
CA PRO A 511 33.15 -17.19 -22.13
C PRO A 511 33.38 -16.55 -20.76
N SER A 512 33.69 -17.35 -19.75
CA SER A 512 34.09 -16.85 -18.43
C SER A 512 35.25 -15.87 -18.56
N GLY A 513 35.11 -14.67 -17.98
CA GLY A 513 36.12 -13.60 -18.04
C GLY A 513 36.02 -12.62 -19.21
N CYS A 514 35.14 -12.81 -20.21
CA CYS A 514 35.02 -11.89 -21.36
C CYS A 514 34.37 -10.52 -21.06
N GLY A 515 34.12 -10.18 -19.80
CA GLY A 515 33.60 -8.86 -19.40
C GLY A 515 32.09 -8.74 -19.16
N LYS A 516 31.29 -9.83 -19.28
CA LYS A 516 29.81 -9.79 -19.09
C LYS A 516 29.38 -9.00 -17.83
N SER A 517 29.89 -9.39 -16.66
CA SER A 517 29.61 -8.72 -15.37
C SER A 517 30.15 -7.29 -15.30
N THR A 518 31.27 -6.99 -15.97
CA THR A 518 31.84 -5.63 -16.07
C THR A 518 30.91 -4.72 -16.89
N LEU A 519 30.37 -5.22 -18.01
CA LEU A 519 29.37 -4.52 -18.81
C LEU A 519 28.10 -4.28 -17.98
N LEU A 520 27.53 -5.30 -17.34
CA LEU A 520 26.33 -5.12 -16.51
C LEU A 520 26.56 -4.13 -15.35
N LYS A 521 27.70 -4.16 -14.66
CA LYS A 521 28.05 -3.16 -13.62
C LYS A 521 28.23 -1.75 -14.18
N THR A 522 28.71 -1.62 -15.42
CA THR A 522 28.82 -0.33 -16.12
C THR A 522 27.44 0.21 -16.52
N LEU A 523 26.52 -0.66 -16.94
CA LEU A 523 25.12 -0.28 -17.21
C LEU A 523 24.34 0.03 -15.92
N ALA A 524 24.74 -0.56 -14.78
CA ALA A 524 24.17 -0.33 -13.46
C ALA A 524 24.60 0.99 -12.78
N GLY A 525 25.47 1.79 -13.39
CA GLY A 525 26.06 2.97 -12.75
C GLY A 525 27.15 2.64 -11.71
N GLN A 526 27.45 1.36 -11.46
CA GLN A 526 28.35 0.90 -10.41
C GLN A 526 29.84 0.98 -10.79
N LEU A 527 30.16 1.05 -12.09
CA LEU A 527 31.54 1.05 -12.59
C LEU A 527 31.69 2.07 -13.72
N ARG A 528 32.24 3.26 -13.43
CA ARG A 528 32.47 4.28 -14.46
C ARG A 528 33.48 3.78 -15.51
N PRO A 529 33.15 3.81 -16.82
CA PRO A 529 34.09 3.40 -17.85
C PRO A 529 35.20 4.43 -18.02
N GLU A 530 36.33 4.02 -18.59
CA GLU A 530 37.46 4.93 -18.87
C GLU A 530 37.17 5.82 -20.08
N TYR A 531 36.48 5.27 -21.09
CA TYR A 531 36.12 5.93 -22.33
C TYR A 531 34.68 5.59 -22.74
N GLY A 532 34.13 6.35 -23.67
CA GLY A 532 32.75 6.18 -24.14
C GLY A 532 31.71 6.74 -23.17
N ARG A 533 30.46 6.31 -23.37
CA ARG A 533 29.28 6.81 -22.65
C ARG A 533 28.17 5.78 -22.56
N VAL A 534 27.39 5.86 -21.49
CA VAL A 534 26.10 5.19 -21.31
C VAL A 534 25.03 6.27 -21.21
N GLU A 535 24.00 6.21 -22.04
CA GLU A 535 22.92 7.19 -22.14
C GLU A 535 21.56 6.51 -21.93
N LEU A 536 20.73 7.05 -21.04
CA LEU A 536 19.32 6.68 -20.88
C LEU A 536 18.45 7.78 -21.50
N ASN A 537 17.61 7.48 -22.48
CA ASN A 537 16.84 8.49 -23.23
C ASN A 537 17.70 9.66 -23.78
N SER A 538 18.95 9.38 -24.18
CA SER A 538 19.98 10.38 -24.59
C SER A 538 20.51 11.28 -23.45
N VAL A 539 20.25 10.95 -22.18
CA VAL A 539 20.84 11.60 -20.99
C VAL A 539 21.97 10.73 -20.44
N SER A 540 23.16 11.31 -20.25
CA SER A 540 24.33 10.58 -19.73
C SER A 540 24.09 10.02 -18.32
N LEU A 541 24.21 8.71 -18.16
CA LEU A 541 24.08 8.01 -16.87
C LEU A 541 25.11 8.53 -15.86
N TYR A 542 26.37 8.62 -16.29
CA TYR A 542 27.50 8.91 -15.40
C TYR A 542 27.62 10.38 -14.95
N ASP A 543 26.82 11.26 -15.53
CA ASP A 543 26.76 12.68 -15.16
C ASP A 543 25.46 13.04 -14.42
N ASN A 544 24.52 12.08 -14.31
CA ASN A 544 23.22 12.24 -13.64
C ASN A 544 22.90 11.01 -12.75
N LEU A 545 23.93 10.40 -12.14
CA LEU A 545 23.81 9.09 -11.46
C LEU A 545 22.69 9.06 -10.40
N SER A 546 22.61 10.05 -9.52
CA SER A 546 21.58 10.15 -8.47
C SER A 546 20.15 10.05 -8.99
N ASP A 547 19.93 10.57 -10.19
CA ASP A 547 18.62 10.78 -10.77
C ASP A 547 18.23 9.60 -11.69
N LEU A 548 19.21 8.84 -12.18
CA LEU A 548 19.05 7.75 -13.14
C LEU A 548 19.25 6.35 -12.54
N THR A 549 20.10 6.15 -11.51
CA THR A 549 20.25 4.84 -10.86
C THR A 549 18.98 4.30 -10.19
N PRO A 550 18.01 5.10 -9.69
CA PRO A 550 16.74 4.57 -9.17
C PRO A 550 15.91 3.80 -10.24
N TYR A 551 16.17 4.04 -11.53
CA TYR A 551 15.51 3.34 -12.64
C TYR A 551 16.24 2.06 -13.07
N ILE A 552 17.34 1.66 -12.40
CA ILE A 552 18.14 0.49 -12.77
C ILE A 552 18.21 -0.51 -11.60
N ALA A 553 17.75 -1.74 -11.83
CA ALA A 553 17.98 -2.88 -10.96
C ALA A 553 19.14 -3.73 -11.49
N TYR A 554 20.21 -3.87 -10.70
CA TYR A 554 21.27 -4.84 -10.94
C TYR A 554 21.08 -6.03 -9.98
N ILE A 555 21.04 -7.22 -10.56
CA ILE A 555 20.84 -8.50 -9.86
C ILE A 555 22.14 -9.29 -9.98
N PRO A 556 22.90 -9.47 -8.87
CA PRO A 556 24.13 -10.23 -8.88
C PRO A 556 23.88 -11.74 -9.05
N HIS A 557 24.96 -12.46 -9.36
CA HIS A 557 24.99 -13.92 -9.39
C HIS A 557 24.81 -14.56 -8.01
N GLU A 558 25.24 -13.87 -6.96
CA GLU A 558 25.12 -14.31 -5.56
C GLU A 558 23.68 -14.20 -5.04
N ASP A 559 23.30 -15.07 -4.10
CA ASP A 559 22.00 -15.04 -3.43
C ASP A 559 21.99 -13.89 -2.38
N ALA A 560 21.02 -12.99 -2.48
CA ALA A 560 20.91 -11.74 -1.70
C ALA A 560 19.82 -11.76 -0.62
N PHE A 561 19.14 -12.90 -0.42
CA PHE A 561 18.19 -13.12 0.67
C PHE A 561 18.90 -13.49 1.98
N ASP A 562 18.29 -13.19 3.12
CA ASP A 562 18.75 -13.69 4.42
C ASP A 562 18.30 -15.15 4.61
N PRO A 563 19.23 -16.12 4.81
CA PRO A 563 18.91 -17.52 5.07
C PRO A 563 18.06 -17.76 6.33
N LEU A 564 18.12 -16.85 7.31
CA LEU A 564 17.46 -16.94 8.61
C LEU A 564 16.03 -16.37 8.60
N LEU A 565 15.64 -15.65 7.55
CA LEU A 565 14.28 -15.14 7.34
C LEU A 565 13.45 -16.11 6.50
N SER A 566 12.12 -16.06 6.65
CA SER A 566 11.19 -16.76 5.76
C SER A 566 11.12 -16.15 4.36
N VAL A 567 10.48 -16.86 3.43
CA VAL A 567 10.22 -16.35 2.06
C VAL A 567 9.37 -15.06 2.11
N GLU A 568 8.39 -14.98 3.02
CA GLU A 568 7.56 -13.79 3.21
C GLU A 568 8.34 -12.60 3.79
N GLU A 569 9.15 -12.82 4.82
CA GLU A 569 9.94 -11.76 5.48
C GLU A 569 11.03 -11.21 4.56
N ASN A 570 11.66 -12.06 3.74
CA ASN A 570 12.60 -11.63 2.71
C ASN A 570 11.92 -10.71 1.67
N LEU A 571 10.68 -11.03 1.26
CA LEU A 571 9.93 -10.22 0.30
C LEU A 571 9.39 -8.91 0.90
N ASP A 572 8.90 -8.87 2.15
CA ASP A 572 8.56 -7.59 2.81
C ASP A 572 9.80 -6.72 3.03
N THR A 573 10.94 -7.32 3.39
CA THR A 573 12.21 -6.60 3.56
C THR A 573 12.66 -5.98 2.24
N ALA A 574 12.62 -6.74 1.14
CA ALA A 574 12.90 -6.21 -0.19
C ALA A 574 11.92 -5.11 -0.62
N ALA A 575 10.62 -5.27 -0.34
CA ALA A 575 9.61 -4.23 -0.58
C ALA A 575 9.85 -2.97 0.27
N ALA A 576 10.26 -3.10 1.53
CA ALA A 576 10.53 -1.99 2.43
C ALA A 576 11.73 -1.16 1.97
N ILE A 577 12.79 -1.82 1.49
CA ILE A 577 13.99 -1.17 0.95
C ILE A 577 13.71 -0.54 -0.42
N ARG A 578 13.04 -1.27 -1.33
CA ARG A 578 12.82 -0.83 -2.73
C ARG A 578 11.62 0.09 -2.92
N ALA A 579 10.68 0.12 -1.99
CA ALA A 579 9.46 0.95 -2.03
C ALA A 579 9.08 1.48 -0.63
N PRO A 580 9.94 2.29 0.03
CA PRO A 580 9.74 2.76 1.41
C PRO A 580 8.54 3.70 1.61
N HIS A 581 7.90 4.13 0.53
CA HIS A 581 6.66 4.92 0.55
C HIS A 581 5.41 4.06 0.81
N LEU A 582 5.49 2.73 0.69
CA LEU A 582 4.38 1.82 0.92
C LEU A 582 4.17 1.53 2.41
N SER A 583 2.92 1.61 2.86
CA SER A 583 2.52 1.18 4.21
C SER A 583 2.73 -0.34 4.39
N PRO A 584 2.82 -0.85 5.64
CA PRO A 584 3.03 -2.28 5.89
C PRO A 584 1.96 -3.18 5.27
N MET A 585 0.71 -2.73 5.14
CA MET A 585 -0.35 -3.48 4.47
C MET A 585 -0.09 -3.59 2.96
N GLU A 586 0.29 -2.49 2.31
CA GLU A 586 0.54 -2.45 0.87
C GLU A 586 1.78 -3.27 0.48
N ARG A 587 2.85 -3.20 1.28
CA ARG A 587 4.02 -4.05 1.08
C ARG A 587 3.68 -5.53 1.23
N ARG A 588 2.88 -5.88 2.25
CA ARG A 588 2.42 -7.27 2.41
C ARG A 588 1.58 -7.73 1.22
N ARG A 589 0.62 -6.94 0.73
CA ARG A 589 -0.13 -7.26 -0.50
C ARG A 589 0.80 -7.42 -1.72
N ARG A 590 1.85 -6.60 -1.86
CA ARG A 590 2.83 -6.72 -2.95
C ARG A 590 3.73 -7.96 -2.81
N ALA A 591 4.10 -8.34 -1.58
CA ALA A 591 4.79 -9.60 -1.28
C ALA A 591 3.87 -10.82 -1.50
N ASP A 592 2.59 -10.74 -1.15
CA ASP A 592 1.56 -11.76 -1.38
C ASP A 592 1.39 -12.04 -2.87
N ALA A 593 1.22 -10.98 -3.68
CA ALA A 593 1.13 -11.09 -5.13
C ALA A 593 2.41 -11.70 -5.72
N LYS A 594 3.60 -11.28 -5.24
CA LYS A 594 4.88 -11.82 -5.70
C LYS A 594 5.07 -13.30 -5.29
N LEU A 595 4.61 -13.72 -4.11
CA LEU A 595 4.62 -15.15 -3.69
C LEU A 595 3.77 -16.05 -4.61
N VAL A 596 2.69 -15.51 -5.19
CA VAL A 596 1.88 -16.21 -6.20
C VAL A 596 2.60 -16.25 -7.54
N GLU A 597 3.08 -15.09 -8.03
CA GLU A 597 3.83 -14.95 -9.28
C GLU A 597 5.03 -15.91 -9.34
N LEU A 598 5.83 -15.97 -8.28
CA LEU A 598 7.01 -16.85 -8.19
C LEU A 598 6.66 -18.34 -8.05
N GLY A 599 5.41 -18.70 -7.78
CA GLY A 599 5.03 -20.06 -7.41
C GLY A 599 5.72 -20.52 -6.11
N LEU A 600 5.75 -19.65 -5.09
CA LEU A 600 6.35 -19.90 -3.77
C LEU A 600 5.36 -19.80 -2.59
N SER A 601 4.08 -19.61 -2.86
CA SER A 601 3.02 -19.43 -1.83
C SER A 601 2.97 -20.53 -0.76
N GLU A 602 3.20 -21.80 -1.13
CA GLU A 602 3.26 -22.93 -0.18
C GLU A 602 4.49 -22.90 0.74
N PHE A 603 5.52 -22.14 0.36
CA PHE A 603 6.80 -22.00 1.07
C PHE A 603 6.90 -20.68 1.84
N ARG A 604 5.87 -19.83 1.80
CA ARG A 604 5.74 -18.52 2.48
C ARG A 604 6.42 -18.42 3.85
N HIS A 605 6.03 -19.28 4.80
CA HIS A 605 6.52 -19.26 6.18
C HIS A 605 7.75 -20.15 6.42
N ARG A 606 8.34 -20.70 5.36
CA ARG A 606 9.53 -21.54 5.43
C ARG A 606 10.78 -20.65 5.34
N LEU A 607 11.79 -20.93 6.17
CA LEU A 607 13.09 -20.22 6.09
C LEU A 607 13.69 -20.40 4.70
N ALA A 608 14.38 -19.38 4.18
CA ALA A 608 15.06 -19.48 2.89
C ALA A 608 16.18 -20.56 2.94
N GLY A 609 17.01 -20.51 3.99
CA GLY A 609 18.09 -21.46 4.23
C GLY A 609 19.31 -21.30 3.32
N ASP A 610 20.45 -21.81 3.77
CA ASP A 610 21.71 -21.86 3.03
C ASP A 610 21.95 -23.24 2.40
N ASP A 611 23.11 -23.47 1.76
CA ASP A 611 23.46 -24.77 1.16
C ASP A 611 23.58 -25.91 2.19
N ARG A 612 23.77 -25.57 3.48
CA ARG A 612 23.84 -26.51 4.61
C ARG A 612 22.44 -26.80 5.17
N THR A 613 21.65 -25.76 5.39
CA THR A 613 20.27 -25.80 5.87
C THR A 613 19.30 -25.82 4.69
N LYS A 614 19.23 -26.96 4.00
CA LYS A 614 18.44 -27.20 2.78
C LYS A 614 16.92 -27.09 2.98
N SER A 615 16.48 -25.86 3.23
CA SER A 615 15.09 -25.50 3.45
C SER A 615 14.40 -25.32 2.09
N LEU A 616 14.88 -24.41 1.24
CA LEU A 616 14.47 -24.32 -0.16
C LEU A 616 15.39 -25.14 -1.10
N SER A 617 14.86 -25.55 -2.25
CA SER A 617 15.68 -26.05 -3.36
C SER A 617 16.38 -24.91 -4.10
N GLY A 618 17.44 -25.18 -4.86
CA GLY A 618 18.15 -24.14 -5.63
C GLY A 618 17.23 -23.37 -6.59
N GLY A 619 16.33 -24.06 -7.29
CA GLY A 619 15.31 -23.45 -8.16
C GLY A 619 14.19 -22.72 -7.41
N GLN A 620 14.04 -22.91 -6.09
CA GLN A 620 13.19 -22.08 -5.24
C GLN A 620 13.96 -20.85 -4.73
N ARG A 621 15.22 -21.00 -4.32
CA ARG A 621 16.10 -19.89 -3.91
C ARG A 621 16.31 -18.87 -5.02
N LYS A 622 16.65 -19.30 -6.24
CA LYS A 622 16.81 -18.39 -7.38
C LYS A 622 15.51 -17.69 -7.80
N ARG A 623 14.34 -18.31 -7.60
CA ARG A 623 13.04 -17.64 -7.77
C ARG A 623 12.78 -16.61 -6.67
N LEU A 624 13.07 -16.90 -5.39
CA LEU A 624 13.00 -15.91 -4.30
C LEU A 624 13.92 -14.72 -4.60
N ASN A 625 15.17 -14.97 -4.99
CA ASN A 625 16.16 -13.94 -5.32
C ASN A 625 15.66 -13.01 -6.43
N ALA A 626 15.30 -13.58 -7.59
CA ALA A 626 14.73 -12.81 -8.69
C ALA A 626 13.48 -12.05 -8.25
N GLY A 627 12.61 -12.66 -7.43
CA GLY A 627 11.42 -12.03 -6.88
C GLY A 627 11.65 -10.80 -6.00
N MET A 628 12.68 -10.84 -5.15
CA MET A 628 13.10 -9.71 -4.30
C MET A 628 13.63 -8.53 -5.12
N ASP A 629 14.17 -8.78 -6.31
CA ASP A 629 14.61 -7.73 -7.22
C ASP A 629 13.45 -7.22 -8.10
N MET A 630 12.58 -8.14 -8.52
CA MET A 630 11.35 -7.90 -9.29
C MET A 630 10.18 -7.30 -8.47
N ILE A 631 10.39 -7.00 -7.18
CA ILE A 631 9.40 -6.30 -6.33
C ILE A 631 9.54 -4.77 -6.37
N GLY A 632 10.66 -4.27 -6.89
CA GLY A 632 10.90 -2.85 -7.16
C GLY A 632 10.37 -2.39 -8.53
N ILE A 633 10.33 -1.08 -8.75
CA ILE A 633 9.71 -0.42 -9.92
C ILE A 633 10.70 0.03 -11.02
N ALA A 634 11.93 -0.49 -11.02
CA ALA A 634 12.99 -0.12 -11.97
C ALA A 634 12.57 -0.30 -13.44
N ASP A 635 13.19 0.42 -14.37
CA ASP A 635 12.93 0.33 -15.82
C ASP A 635 13.92 -0.54 -16.57
N ILE A 636 15.16 -0.58 -16.10
CA ILE A 636 16.22 -1.44 -16.62
C ILE A 636 16.50 -2.53 -15.59
N TYR A 637 16.44 -3.79 -16.00
CA TYR A 637 16.85 -4.95 -15.18
C TYR A 637 18.08 -5.62 -15.79
N LEU A 638 19.10 -5.83 -14.97
CA LEU A 638 20.42 -6.33 -15.34
C LEU A 638 20.72 -7.59 -14.53
N PHE A 639 20.43 -8.77 -15.08
CA PHE A 639 20.59 -10.05 -14.39
C PHE A 639 21.94 -10.71 -14.72
N ASP A 640 22.80 -10.91 -13.72
CA ASP A 640 24.09 -11.57 -13.92
C ASP A 640 24.03 -13.08 -13.61
N GLU A 641 24.02 -13.92 -14.66
CA GLU A 641 23.95 -15.38 -14.61
C GLU A 641 22.84 -15.97 -13.70
N PRO A 642 21.56 -15.53 -13.79
CA PRO A 642 20.48 -15.93 -12.87
C PRO A 642 20.08 -17.41 -12.97
N THR A 643 20.41 -18.07 -14.09
CA THR A 643 20.17 -19.51 -14.31
C THR A 643 21.37 -20.39 -13.93
N SER A 644 22.44 -19.80 -13.37
CA SER A 644 23.66 -20.54 -13.00
C SER A 644 23.38 -21.58 -11.92
N GLY A 645 23.89 -22.80 -12.11
CA GLY A 645 23.70 -23.93 -11.18
C GLY A 645 22.29 -24.55 -11.15
N LEU A 646 21.35 -24.09 -11.99
CA LEU A 646 19.99 -24.63 -12.04
C LEU A 646 19.85 -25.84 -12.98
N SER A 647 18.77 -26.60 -12.80
CA SER A 647 18.34 -27.59 -13.81
C SER A 647 17.81 -26.87 -15.05
N SER A 648 17.74 -27.55 -16.21
CA SER A 648 17.20 -26.97 -17.43
C SER A 648 15.76 -26.47 -17.27
N LYS A 649 14.95 -27.14 -16.45
CA LYS A 649 13.55 -26.77 -16.20
C LYS A 649 13.43 -25.60 -15.21
N ASP A 650 14.24 -25.58 -14.16
CA ASP A 650 14.27 -24.45 -13.23
C ASP A 650 14.81 -23.18 -13.91
N SER A 651 15.78 -23.34 -14.81
CA SER A 651 16.30 -22.26 -15.67
C SER A 651 15.21 -21.67 -16.57
N GLU A 652 14.38 -22.54 -17.18
CA GLU A 652 13.26 -22.12 -18.01
C GLU A 652 12.21 -21.33 -17.19
N HIS A 653 11.78 -21.87 -16.04
CA HIS A 653 10.85 -21.16 -15.16
C HIS A 653 11.39 -19.78 -14.69
N VAL A 654 12.70 -19.65 -14.47
CA VAL A 654 13.33 -18.36 -14.12
C VAL A 654 13.32 -17.39 -15.30
N LEU A 655 13.58 -17.85 -16.52
CA LEU A 655 13.46 -16.99 -17.71
C LEU A 655 12.01 -16.64 -18.05
N ASP A 656 11.03 -17.52 -17.79
CA ASP A 656 9.60 -17.21 -17.97
C ASP A 656 9.18 -16.02 -17.08
N LEU A 657 9.60 -16.03 -15.81
CA LEU A 657 9.36 -14.93 -14.86
C LEU A 657 10.01 -13.62 -15.33
N ILE A 658 11.27 -13.68 -15.77
CA ILE A 658 11.99 -12.50 -16.30
C ILE A 658 11.36 -12.01 -17.62
N ARG A 659 10.87 -12.92 -18.47
CA ARG A 659 10.18 -12.56 -19.72
C ARG A 659 8.84 -11.88 -19.46
N GLY A 660 8.08 -12.34 -18.47
CA GLY A 660 6.84 -11.70 -18.02
C GLY A 660 7.04 -10.25 -17.56
N LEU A 661 8.13 -9.97 -16.84
CA LEU A 661 8.54 -8.62 -16.46
C LEU A 661 8.92 -7.74 -17.66
N THR A 662 9.59 -8.32 -18.66
CA THR A 662 10.27 -7.56 -19.72
C THR A 662 9.31 -6.83 -20.68
N HIS A 663 8.04 -7.22 -20.74
CA HIS A 663 7.06 -6.72 -21.73
C HIS A 663 7.01 -5.18 -21.86
N ASN A 664 7.23 -4.45 -20.76
CA ASN A 664 7.28 -2.98 -20.73
C ASN A 664 8.60 -2.43 -20.15
N LYS A 665 9.68 -3.22 -20.11
CA LYS A 665 10.96 -2.89 -19.44
C LYS A 665 12.16 -3.16 -20.37
N ILE A 666 13.35 -2.67 -20.02
CA ILE A 666 14.61 -3.01 -20.71
C ILE A 666 15.29 -4.11 -19.89
N THR A 667 15.55 -5.27 -20.48
CA THR A 667 16.14 -6.40 -19.74
C THR A 667 17.40 -6.91 -20.42
N LEU A 668 18.49 -7.03 -19.65
CA LEU A 668 19.71 -7.73 -20.09
C LEU A 668 19.99 -8.88 -19.14
N VAL A 669 20.23 -10.08 -19.69
CA VAL A 669 20.53 -11.29 -18.91
C VAL A 669 21.85 -11.89 -19.38
N SER A 670 22.84 -11.91 -18.50
CA SER A 670 24.10 -12.65 -18.69
C SER A 670 23.82 -14.14 -18.59
N ILE A 671 24.16 -14.92 -19.62
CA ILE A 671 24.11 -16.39 -19.60
C ILE A 671 25.38 -16.94 -20.24
N HIS A 672 26.09 -17.81 -19.53
CA HIS A 672 27.34 -18.41 -20.04
C HIS A 672 27.11 -19.26 -21.30
N GLN A 673 26.14 -20.19 -21.27
CA GLN A 673 25.75 -21.06 -22.37
C GLN A 673 24.24 -21.39 -22.29
N PRO A 674 23.34 -20.63 -22.94
CA PRO A 674 21.92 -20.97 -22.99
C PRO A 674 21.69 -22.20 -23.87
N SER A 675 20.69 -23.03 -23.51
CA SER A 675 20.17 -24.02 -24.46
C SER A 675 19.38 -23.33 -25.57
N SER A 676 19.23 -23.95 -26.75
CA SER A 676 18.44 -23.38 -27.86
C SER A 676 17.03 -22.93 -27.43
N ARG A 677 16.37 -23.70 -26.55
CA ARG A 677 15.04 -23.35 -26.03
C ARG A 677 15.05 -22.06 -25.19
N LEU A 678 16.06 -21.88 -24.32
CA LEU A 678 16.24 -20.65 -23.55
C LEU A 678 16.66 -19.47 -24.43
N PHE A 679 17.50 -19.73 -25.45
CA PHE A 679 17.95 -18.71 -26.38
C PHE A 679 16.80 -18.09 -27.20
N HIS A 680 15.82 -18.90 -27.60
CA HIS A 680 14.61 -18.42 -28.30
C HIS A 680 13.63 -17.59 -27.43
N MET A 681 13.92 -17.36 -26.14
CA MET A 681 13.12 -16.48 -25.27
C MET A 681 13.53 -15.00 -25.36
N PHE A 682 14.65 -14.71 -26.02
CA PHE A 682 15.26 -13.38 -26.14
C PHE A 682 14.92 -12.70 -27.48
N ASP A 683 14.86 -11.37 -27.47
CA ASP A 683 14.65 -10.56 -28.68
C ASP A 683 15.98 -10.21 -29.38
N LYS A 684 17.09 -10.19 -28.63
CA LYS A 684 18.44 -9.92 -29.13
C LYS A 684 19.51 -10.76 -28.45
N ALA A 685 20.59 -11.02 -29.17
CA ALA A 685 21.83 -11.56 -28.65
C ALA A 685 22.94 -10.50 -28.66
N LEU A 686 23.76 -10.52 -27.61
CA LEU A 686 25.01 -9.79 -27.47
C LEU A 686 26.11 -10.80 -27.15
N LEU A 687 27.09 -10.95 -28.03
CA LEU A 687 28.21 -11.86 -27.84
C LEU A 687 29.50 -11.09 -27.56
N LEU A 688 30.08 -11.31 -26.39
CA LEU A 688 31.41 -10.82 -26.02
C LEU A 688 32.47 -11.91 -26.23
N ASP A 689 33.61 -11.51 -26.78
CA ASP A 689 34.84 -12.30 -26.89
C ASP A 689 35.93 -11.76 -25.95
N ASN A 690 37.02 -12.51 -25.84
CA ASN A 690 38.17 -12.26 -24.97
C ASN A 690 38.73 -10.83 -25.13
N GLY A 691 39.04 -10.20 -23.99
CA GLY A 691 39.45 -8.79 -23.93
C GLY A 691 38.28 -7.79 -23.92
N GLY A 692 37.04 -8.26 -23.75
CA GLY A 692 35.88 -7.37 -23.62
C GLY A 692 35.33 -6.86 -24.95
N LYS A 693 35.58 -7.59 -26.04
CA LYS A 693 35.26 -7.17 -27.41
C LYS A 693 33.87 -7.62 -27.83
N LEU A 694 33.12 -6.72 -28.48
CA LEU A 694 31.82 -7.05 -29.04
C LEU A 694 31.98 -7.83 -30.37
N ALA A 695 31.69 -9.14 -30.34
CA ALA A 695 31.74 -10.01 -31.52
C ALA A 695 30.42 -9.97 -32.32
N PHE A 696 29.28 -9.77 -31.65
CA PHE A 696 27.97 -9.62 -32.29
C PHE A 696 27.00 -8.84 -31.38
N PHE A 697 26.14 -8.02 -31.99
CA PHE A 697 24.93 -7.48 -31.37
C PHE A 697 23.83 -7.40 -32.42
N GLY A 698 22.68 -8.02 -32.17
CA GLY A 698 21.56 -8.07 -33.11
C GLY A 698 20.45 -9.01 -32.66
N THR A 699 19.43 -9.16 -33.52
CA THR A 699 18.35 -10.15 -33.40
C THR A 699 18.82 -11.51 -33.91
#